data_AF-A0A0V1FGE6-F1
#
_entry.id   AF-A0A0V1FGE6-F1
#
_cell.length_a   1.000
_cell.length_b   1.000
_cell.length_c   1.000
_cell.angle_alpha   90.00
_cell.angle_beta   90.00
_cell.angle_gamma   90.00
#
_symmetry.space_group_name_H-M   'P 1'
#
loop_
_entity.id
_entity.type
_entity.pdbx_description
1 polymer ?
#
loop_
_entity_poly.entity_id
_entity_poly.type
_entity_poly.pdbx_seq_one_letter_code
_entity_poly.pdbx_strand_id
1 'polypeptide(L)'
;MNRKPLVALLDGRDCTYEMPILKDVATVAFCDAQTTSEVHERVLNEAFAALLWHGMSLNRDDLLQYKALKLIVRIGSDVDNIDIKAAGDLGITVCNVPGIDVEEVADSTLCLILNLYRRTYWLANAVSSGKQISGPEMIREAASGTVRIRGQTLGIVGLGGVGTAVALRAKVFGFNVIFYDPTVADGTDKVFNIRQMSTLKELLSQADCITLHCPLTPNSYHMINESSIMQMKRNAMLVNVSRGALVDEIALARALRTGRIRSAALDVFEFDQQNPAAGHFADVRNLIRTPQCSWYSEESCREMREAAAHEIRRAITGTIPDDLRNCVNRRFLVLSNSTEHSNLARKSVDLGLAFNPFSARADGLNGVGLPGSNLLPYTPTYLGVGGAQVPVPVSLASLVGNAEAAALTAGSLAKRSRPPSTLSANLNITGRSHQHLQQALCSSVLPSTTVSAPPPTPTQTPPNNSALAATLAATLAAAPTTTTPSNSTLLPMLQSSICSNSRNSPIPKSPDSNHADSASRETVFIARTYARMSLVIVICILLIVWLLWCTCRNDAKLPPGPFGLPIVGYMPWLGSKMNLTLTKLWEQYGDVYSIRVGSRKLVVVNGQRAIRGALATDDNFAGRPDFFTFRLVSGFDDFSPAYKRRKKLILKAMAMFTHRRREELEAVAAKAVGFLMAELKQAAGKPVDPKKPLYRAVCTIMGYVCYGQHFDKDSVEVGRILETADEFARTARFGVLCDYIPWASWLVRKQVAKFVDLLSRIRAYSDQLTEQHVRTYDQEILRDVTDFFYKISTTQEEHDDDGDDDDDDHSKECDRDMLKGLSGSLFGAGFGTIALTLQWAIMLMAKYPQWQDRVRQELDEQIGDPHQQQQQQQHLVWSDRNKLPLTMATLCEVYRYSSISPLAILHKAIRDCQLCGYEIAKGTPVLFNLYSAHRDRTVFDRVDEFDPGRFLHQDGSLDHSKADLIMPYSLGRRRCGGELVARFEIFIFFASLIKRCIIQEDSLNKLDLNNYTCTLALHPKPFKVIFLSRTGEW
;
A
#
# COMPACT_ATOMS: atom_id res chain seq x y z
N MET A 1 37.69 -26.56 23.90
CA MET A 1 36.57 -26.65 22.94
C MET A 1 35.31 -26.22 23.68
N ASN A 2 34.57 -25.21 23.20
CA ASN A 2 33.28 -24.89 23.82
C ASN A 2 32.26 -25.95 23.41
N ARG A 3 31.67 -26.62 24.40
CA ARG A 3 30.60 -27.61 24.20
C ARG A 3 29.34 -26.86 23.80
N LYS A 4 28.76 -27.20 22.64
CA LYS A 4 27.52 -26.57 22.15
C LYS A 4 26.38 -26.77 23.17
N PRO A 5 25.54 -25.75 23.42
CA PRO A 5 24.37 -25.89 24.27
C PRO A 5 23.43 -26.98 23.75
N LEU A 6 22.75 -27.67 24.66
CA LEU A 6 21.72 -28.65 24.34
C LEU A 6 20.38 -27.91 24.17
N VAL A 7 19.71 -28.17 23.04
CA VAL A 7 18.33 -27.77 22.76
C VAL A 7 17.49 -29.03 22.69
N ALA A 8 16.34 -29.05 23.36
CA ALA A 8 15.44 -30.20 23.36
C ALA A 8 14.06 -29.84 22.78
N LEU A 9 13.61 -30.57 21.76
CA LEU A 9 12.22 -30.60 21.34
C LEU A 9 11.48 -31.65 22.19
N LEU A 10 10.57 -31.23 23.06
CA LEU A 10 10.09 -32.07 24.17
C LEU A 10 8.94 -33.01 23.81
N ASP A 11 8.05 -32.60 22.92
CA ASP A 11 6.85 -33.33 22.46
C ASP A 11 6.85 -33.45 20.92
N GLY A 12 7.99 -33.84 20.34
CA GLY A 12 8.19 -33.91 18.89
C GLY A 12 8.98 -35.13 18.41
N ARG A 13 8.44 -35.81 17.39
CA ARG A 13 8.91 -37.10 16.86
C ARG A 13 10.18 -37.06 16.02
N ASP A 14 10.56 -35.88 15.56
CA ASP A 14 11.69 -35.65 14.66
C ASP A 14 12.23 -34.23 14.87
N CYS A 15 13.44 -33.94 14.39
CA CYS A 15 14.04 -32.60 14.40
C CYS A 15 14.42 -32.09 12.99
N THR A 16 13.64 -32.48 11.97
CA THR A 16 13.97 -32.34 10.54
C THR A 16 14.16 -30.90 10.09
N TYR A 17 13.41 -29.96 10.69
CA TYR A 17 13.44 -28.54 10.33
C TYR A 17 14.33 -27.71 11.28
N GLU A 18 14.39 -28.12 12.55
CA GLU A 18 15.20 -27.50 13.60
C GLU A 18 16.70 -27.78 13.40
N MET A 19 17.05 -29.03 13.10
CA MET A 19 18.44 -29.47 12.97
C MET A 19 19.21 -28.71 11.86
N PRO A 20 18.67 -28.48 10.64
CA PRO A 20 19.30 -27.61 9.65
C PRO A 20 19.62 -26.19 10.13
N ILE A 21 18.76 -25.61 10.99
CA ILE A 21 18.86 -24.22 11.49
C ILE A 21 19.75 -24.11 12.73
N LEU A 22 19.87 -25.17 13.53
CA LEU A 22 20.55 -25.15 14.84
C LEU A 22 21.87 -25.93 14.89
N LYS A 23 22.15 -26.87 13.97
CA LYS A 23 23.33 -27.76 14.00
C LYS A 23 24.70 -27.06 14.13
N ASP A 24 24.84 -25.82 13.68
CA ASP A 24 26.08 -25.04 13.76
C ASP A 24 26.25 -24.39 15.14
N VAL A 25 25.17 -23.94 15.78
CA VAL A 25 25.18 -23.25 17.09
C VAL A 25 24.91 -24.16 18.30
N ALA A 26 24.14 -25.23 18.14
CA ALA A 26 23.61 -26.07 19.22
C ALA A 26 23.78 -27.58 18.94
N THR A 27 23.52 -28.39 19.97
CA THR A 27 23.20 -29.82 19.83
C THR A 27 21.68 -29.96 19.99
N VAL A 28 20.98 -30.49 18.99
CA VAL A 28 19.53 -30.70 19.09
C VAL A 28 19.25 -32.15 19.48
N ALA A 29 18.42 -32.33 20.51
CA ALA A 29 17.75 -33.58 20.86
C ALA A 29 16.24 -33.43 20.63
N PHE A 30 15.57 -34.56 20.39
CA PHE A 30 14.11 -34.63 20.34
C PHE A 30 13.63 -35.74 21.28
N CYS A 31 12.42 -35.56 21.82
CA CYS A 31 11.72 -36.49 22.68
C CYS A 31 10.27 -36.56 22.17
N ASP A 32 9.72 -37.78 22.02
CA ASP A 32 8.28 -37.98 21.80
C ASP A 32 7.61 -38.22 23.16
N ALA A 33 7.77 -37.26 24.07
CA ALA A 33 7.28 -37.33 25.45
C ALA A 33 5.97 -36.53 25.60
N GLN A 34 5.03 -37.06 26.38
CA GLN A 34 3.79 -36.38 26.76
C GLN A 34 3.85 -35.81 28.18
N THR A 35 4.72 -36.37 29.05
CA THR A 35 4.94 -35.89 30.42
C THR A 35 6.41 -35.64 30.72
N THR A 36 6.71 -34.77 31.69
CA THR A 36 8.08 -34.50 32.16
C THR A 36 8.80 -35.76 32.66
N SER A 37 8.05 -36.73 33.20
CA SER A 37 8.57 -38.05 33.61
C SER A 37 9.11 -38.93 32.48
N GLU A 38 8.73 -38.66 31.22
CA GLU A 38 9.28 -39.35 30.03
C GLU A 38 10.54 -38.65 29.48
N VAL A 39 10.85 -37.44 29.97
CA VAL A 39 12.01 -36.66 29.50
C VAL A 39 13.29 -37.21 30.14
N HIS A 40 14.19 -37.71 29.28
CA HIS A 40 15.44 -38.34 29.70
C HIS A 40 16.29 -37.40 30.59
N GLU A 41 16.80 -37.90 31.73
CA GLU A 41 17.45 -37.10 32.80
C GLU A 41 18.51 -36.10 32.30
N ARG A 42 19.30 -36.48 31.29
CA ARG A 42 20.27 -35.58 30.61
C ARG A 42 19.64 -34.30 30.05
N VAL A 43 18.41 -34.34 29.53
CA VAL A 43 17.70 -33.15 29.04
C VAL A 43 17.31 -32.26 30.22
N LEU A 44 16.72 -32.82 31.28
CA LEU A 44 16.40 -32.09 32.51
C LEU A 44 17.65 -31.42 33.13
N ASN A 45 18.80 -32.10 33.09
CA ASN A 45 20.07 -31.61 33.63
C ASN A 45 20.83 -30.61 32.73
N GLU A 46 20.87 -30.83 31.40
CA GLU A 46 21.78 -30.11 30.48
C GLU A 46 21.09 -29.18 29.46
N ALA A 47 19.77 -29.23 29.29
CA ALA A 47 19.10 -28.43 28.25
C ALA A 47 19.11 -26.93 28.60
N PHE A 48 19.69 -26.13 27.70
CA PHE A 48 19.70 -24.66 27.78
C PHE A 48 18.37 -24.07 27.30
N ALA A 49 17.79 -24.64 26.25
CA ALA A 49 16.52 -24.20 25.71
C ALA A 49 15.62 -25.38 25.28
N ALA A 50 14.32 -25.19 25.37
CA ALA A 50 13.31 -26.16 24.99
C ALA A 50 12.42 -25.63 23.86
N LEU A 51 11.99 -26.53 22.98
CA LEU A 51 10.94 -26.35 21.99
C LEU A 51 9.74 -27.23 22.40
N LEU A 52 8.54 -26.67 22.34
CA LEU A 52 7.32 -27.30 22.84
C LEU A 52 6.12 -27.00 21.92
N TRP A 53 5.29 -28.00 21.63
CA TRP A 53 4.04 -27.86 20.91
C TRP A 53 2.86 -27.64 21.87
N HIS A 54 2.09 -28.70 22.12
CA HIS A 54 0.83 -28.70 22.86
C HIS A 54 0.47 -30.09 23.44
N GLY A 55 1.31 -31.12 23.22
CA GLY A 55 1.08 -32.45 23.77
C GLY A 55 1.48 -32.53 25.23
N MET A 56 2.58 -31.84 25.59
CA MET A 56 3.06 -31.72 26.97
C MET A 56 2.69 -30.35 27.57
N SER A 57 2.33 -30.35 28.86
CA SER A 57 2.16 -29.14 29.68
C SER A 57 3.25 -29.05 30.74
N LEU A 58 3.70 -27.82 31.04
CA LEU A 58 4.78 -27.54 31.99
C LEU A 58 4.28 -26.63 33.12
N ASN A 59 3.91 -27.23 34.24
CA ASN A 59 3.54 -26.54 35.48
C ASN A 59 4.80 -26.18 36.30
N ARG A 60 4.62 -25.49 37.43
CA ARG A 60 5.74 -25.13 38.33
C ARG A 60 6.63 -26.31 38.71
N ASP A 61 6.03 -27.45 39.04
CA ASP A 61 6.78 -28.65 39.50
C ASP A 61 7.49 -29.37 38.34
N ASP A 62 7.03 -29.19 37.10
CA ASP A 62 7.74 -29.62 35.89
C ASP A 62 8.95 -28.72 35.62
N LEU A 63 8.75 -27.40 35.66
CA LEU A 63 9.78 -26.40 35.43
C LEU A 63 10.92 -26.49 36.48
N LEU A 64 10.61 -26.86 37.72
CA LEU A 64 11.59 -27.10 38.78
C LEU A 64 12.51 -28.31 38.55
N GLN A 65 12.17 -29.24 37.66
CA GLN A 65 13.02 -30.39 37.32
C GLN A 65 14.16 -30.00 36.36
N TYR A 66 14.00 -28.89 35.62
CA TYR A 66 15.00 -28.41 34.66
C TYR A 66 16.08 -27.54 35.33
N LYS A 67 17.31 -28.03 35.39
CA LYS A 67 18.42 -27.38 36.13
C LYS A 67 19.19 -26.33 35.31
N ALA A 68 19.17 -26.44 33.98
CA ALA A 68 19.95 -25.59 33.08
C ALA A 68 19.11 -24.72 32.13
N LEU A 69 17.78 -24.86 32.16
CA LEU A 69 16.87 -24.25 31.20
C LEU A 69 16.78 -22.72 31.39
N LYS A 70 16.87 -21.99 30.28
CA LYS A 70 16.80 -20.52 30.23
C LYS A 70 15.80 -19.97 29.22
N LEU A 71 15.38 -20.78 28.25
CA LEU A 71 14.36 -20.40 27.27
C LEU A 71 13.44 -21.58 26.93
N ILE A 72 12.13 -21.33 26.88
CA ILE A 72 11.13 -22.18 26.23
C ILE A 72 10.57 -21.41 25.04
N VAL A 73 10.60 -21.99 23.85
CA VAL A 73 9.90 -21.47 22.66
C VAL A 73 8.74 -22.40 22.34
N ARG A 74 7.51 -21.90 22.51
CA ARG A 74 6.31 -22.60 22.07
C ARG A 74 6.17 -22.45 20.56
N ILE A 75 6.08 -23.58 19.86
CA ILE A 75 5.84 -23.67 18.42
C ILE A 75 4.38 -23.29 18.13
N GLY A 76 4.16 -22.07 17.66
CA GLY A 76 2.87 -21.49 17.30
C GLY A 76 2.36 -20.42 18.29
N SER A 77 1.12 -19.96 18.06
CA SER A 77 0.57 -18.72 18.65
C SER A 77 0.37 -18.71 20.18
N ASP A 78 0.04 -19.84 20.79
CA ASP A 78 -0.50 -19.92 22.15
C ASP A 78 0.51 -20.42 23.20
N VAL A 79 0.26 -20.19 24.50
CA VAL A 79 1.19 -20.56 25.60
C VAL A 79 0.51 -21.14 26.85
N ASP A 80 -0.77 -21.52 26.77
CA ASP A 80 -1.58 -21.89 27.94
C ASP A 80 -1.18 -23.25 28.56
N ASN A 81 -0.35 -24.03 27.87
CA ASN A 81 0.29 -25.25 28.38
C ASN A 81 1.61 -24.99 29.14
N ILE A 82 1.95 -23.72 29.43
CA ILE A 82 3.15 -23.34 30.19
C ILE A 82 2.73 -22.39 31.32
N ASP A 83 3.14 -22.66 32.57
CA ASP A 83 3.06 -21.65 33.64
C ASP A 83 4.11 -20.56 33.39
N ILE A 84 3.75 -19.58 32.57
CA ILE A 84 4.59 -18.43 32.21
C ILE A 84 4.99 -17.58 33.42
N LYS A 85 4.24 -17.65 34.53
CA LYS A 85 4.59 -16.95 35.78
C LYS A 85 5.64 -17.75 36.54
N ALA A 86 5.46 -19.05 36.76
CA ALA A 86 6.48 -19.88 37.39
C ALA A 86 7.79 -19.92 36.58
N ALA A 87 7.71 -19.99 35.25
CA ALA A 87 8.87 -19.84 34.38
C ALA A 87 9.59 -18.49 34.63
N GLY A 88 8.82 -17.40 34.72
CA GLY A 88 9.36 -16.08 35.07
C GLY A 88 10.00 -16.01 36.47
N ASP A 89 9.34 -16.57 37.48
CA ASP A 89 9.85 -16.67 38.85
C ASP A 89 11.17 -17.47 38.93
N LEU A 90 11.39 -18.40 38.00
CA LEU A 90 12.59 -19.25 37.88
C LEU A 90 13.66 -18.66 36.95
N GLY A 91 13.45 -17.48 36.37
CA GLY A 91 14.35 -16.86 35.40
C GLY A 91 14.42 -17.61 34.05
N ILE A 92 13.39 -18.38 33.72
CA ILE A 92 13.21 -19.07 32.44
C ILE A 92 12.39 -18.15 31.53
N THR A 93 12.96 -17.74 30.40
CA THR A 93 12.25 -16.94 29.41
C THR A 93 11.26 -17.82 28.64
N VAL A 94 10.08 -17.30 28.30
CA VAL A 94 9.11 -17.98 27.43
C VAL A 94 8.80 -17.10 26.22
N CYS A 95 8.86 -17.69 25.03
CA CYS A 95 8.49 -17.07 23.76
C CYS A 95 7.50 -17.93 22.98
N ASN A 96 6.74 -17.31 22.07
CA ASN A 96 5.82 -17.97 21.16
C ASN A 96 6.05 -17.55 19.69
N VAL A 97 5.38 -18.21 18.75
CA VAL A 97 5.44 -17.93 17.31
C VAL A 97 4.04 -17.60 16.79
N PRO A 98 3.53 -16.38 17.03
CA PRO A 98 2.20 -15.97 16.62
C PRO A 98 2.09 -15.63 15.14
N GLY A 99 0.93 -15.92 14.56
CA GLY A 99 0.49 -15.31 13.30
C GLY A 99 0.80 -16.08 12.01
N ILE A 100 1.41 -17.26 12.09
CA ILE A 100 1.70 -18.11 10.92
C ILE A 100 0.46 -18.91 10.49
N ASP A 101 -0.29 -19.43 11.46
CA ASP A 101 -1.45 -20.31 11.30
C ASP A 101 -2.79 -19.57 11.02
N VAL A 102 -2.73 -18.26 10.74
CA VAL A 102 -3.92 -17.39 10.68
C VAL A 102 -4.85 -17.73 9.51
N GLU A 103 -4.29 -18.11 8.36
CA GLU A 103 -5.07 -18.41 7.15
C GLU A 103 -5.70 -19.81 7.27
N GLU A 104 -4.96 -20.81 7.75
CA GLU A 104 -5.43 -22.17 8.04
C GLU A 104 -6.60 -22.16 9.03
N VAL A 105 -6.46 -21.47 10.18
CA VAL A 105 -7.54 -21.43 11.18
C VAL A 105 -8.76 -20.71 10.63
N ALA A 106 -8.57 -19.67 9.80
CA ALA A 106 -9.69 -18.94 9.19
C ALA A 106 -10.44 -19.74 8.12
N ASP A 107 -9.73 -20.49 7.26
CA ASP A 107 -10.35 -21.37 6.26
C ASP A 107 -10.99 -22.61 6.91
N SER A 108 -10.36 -23.18 7.94
CA SER A 108 -10.93 -24.28 8.74
C SER A 108 -12.22 -23.84 9.45
N THR A 109 -12.21 -22.67 10.10
CA THR A 109 -13.41 -22.05 10.70
C THR A 109 -14.52 -21.90 9.68
N LEU A 110 -14.21 -21.35 8.49
CA LEU A 110 -15.21 -21.16 7.45
C LEU A 110 -15.72 -22.50 6.91
N CYS A 111 -14.87 -23.52 6.76
CA CYS A 111 -15.26 -24.87 6.38
C CYS A 111 -16.25 -25.48 7.40
N LEU A 112 -16.00 -25.30 8.70
CA LEU A 112 -16.91 -25.73 9.77
C LEU A 112 -18.26 -24.97 9.67
N ILE A 113 -18.25 -23.63 9.58
CA ILE A 113 -19.46 -22.81 9.39
C ILE A 113 -20.27 -23.27 8.16
N LEU A 114 -19.61 -23.44 7.01
CA LEU A 114 -20.25 -23.88 5.76
C LEU A 114 -20.85 -25.29 5.91
N ASN A 115 -20.19 -26.20 6.63
CA ASN A 115 -20.76 -27.51 6.94
C ASN A 115 -21.98 -27.42 7.87
N LEU A 116 -22.00 -26.56 8.88
CA LEU A 116 -23.20 -26.34 9.71
C LEU A 116 -24.38 -25.83 8.87
N TYR A 117 -24.15 -24.86 7.98
CA TYR A 117 -25.19 -24.29 7.11
C TYR A 117 -25.67 -25.24 5.99
N ARG A 118 -24.77 -26.00 5.37
CA ARG A 118 -25.06 -26.82 4.17
C ARG A 118 -25.22 -28.32 4.43
N ARG A 119 -24.91 -28.76 5.65
CA ARG A 119 -25.00 -30.14 6.16
C ARG A 119 -24.26 -31.21 5.34
N THR A 120 -23.26 -30.79 4.55
CA THR A 120 -22.47 -31.64 3.65
C THR A 120 -21.83 -32.83 4.35
N TYR A 121 -21.24 -32.64 5.54
CA TYR A 121 -20.70 -33.72 6.38
C TYR A 121 -21.74 -34.82 6.70
N TRP A 122 -22.91 -34.46 7.24
CA TRP A 122 -23.96 -35.45 7.59
C TRP A 122 -24.55 -36.13 6.35
N LEU A 123 -24.70 -35.41 5.24
CA LEU A 123 -25.20 -35.98 3.98
C LEU A 123 -24.21 -37.00 3.41
N ALA A 124 -22.92 -36.69 3.38
CA ALA A 124 -21.88 -37.63 2.96
C ALA A 124 -21.85 -38.85 3.88
N ASN A 125 -21.84 -38.66 5.20
CA ASN A 125 -21.81 -39.76 6.15
C ASN A 125 -23.06 -40.67 6.08
N ALA A 126 -24.25 -40.10 5.83
CA ALA A 126 -25.47 -40.88 5.61
C ALA A 126 -25.37 -41.80 4.38
N VAL A 127 -24.82 -41.29 3.26
CA VAL A 127 -24.59 -42.09 2.04
C VAL A 127 -23.52 -43.16 2.28
N SER A 128 -22.40 -42.81 2.92
CA SER A 128 -21.34 -43.77 3.30
C SER A 128 -21.84 -44.85 4.26
N SER A 129 -22.81 -44.53 5.13
CA SER A 129 -23.51 -45.49 6.01
C SER A 129 -24.57 -46.33 5.26
N GLY A 130 -24.63 -46.27 3.93
CA GLY A 130 -25.54 -47.06 3.10
C GLY A 130 -26.98 -46.55 3.04
N LYS A 131 -27.31 -45.36 3.61
CA LYS A 131 -28.67 -44.81 3.49
C LYS A 131 -28.92 -44.38 2.05
N GLN A 132 -29.84 -45.08 1.39
CA GLN A 132 -30.33 -44.72 0.06
C GLN A 132 -31.15 -43.42 0.17
N ILE A 133 -30.71 -42.37 -0.53
CA ILE A 133 -31.37 -41.06 -0.57
C ILE A 133 -31.70 -40.75 -2.03
N SER A 134 -32.98 -40.86 -2.40
CA SER A 134 -33.47 -40.62 -3.75
C SER A 134 -34.79 -39.84 -3.75
N GLY A 135 -34.96 -38.96 -4.73
CA GLY A 135 -36.12 -38.06 -4.81
C GLY A 135 -36.11 -36.92 -3.77
N PRO A 136 -36.96 -35.90 -3.96
CA PRO A 136 -36.90 -34.65 -3.19
C PRO A 136 -37.26 -34.82 -1.70
N GLU A 137 -38.12 -35.76 -1.34
CA GLU A 137 -38.57 -35.94 0.04
C GLU A 137 -37.51 -36.59 0.94
N MET A 138 -36.83 -37.65 0.47
CA MET A 138 -35.71 -38.23 1.23
C MET A 138 -34.51 -37.27 1.31
N ILE A 139 -34.32 -36.41 0.30
CA ILE A 139 -33.37 -35.29 0.38
C ILE A 139 -33.81 -34.26 1.42
N ARG A 140 -35.10 -33.90 1.49
CA ARG A 140 -35.66 -32.96 2.48
C ARG A 140 -35.50 -33.47 3.92
N GLU A 141 -35.70 -34.78 4.14
CA GLU A 141 -35.47 -35.44 5.41
C GLU A 141 -33.97 -35.44 5.78
N ALA A 142 -33.09 -35.96 4.90
CA ALA A 142 -31.67 -36.10 5.17
C ALA A 142 -30.92 -34.76 5.29
N ALA A 143 -31.34 -33.74 4.53
CA ALA A 143 -30.78 -32.39 4.56
C ALA A 143 -31.52 -31.45 5.53
N SER A 144 -32.44 -31.96 6.37
CA SER A 144 -33.28 -31.15 7.26
C SER A 144 -32.44 -30.21 8.14
N GLY A 145 -32.85 -28.94 8.23
CA GLY A 145 -32.11 -27.87 8.91
C GLY A 145 -30.98 -27.22 8.09
N THR A 146 -30.81 -27.55 6.80
CA THR A 146 -29.98 -26.79 5.86
C THR A 146 -30.55 -25.37 5.66
N VAL A 147 -29.69 -24.34 5.64
CA VAL A 147 -30.10 -22.93 5.57
C VAL A 147 -29.30 -22.15 4.51
N ARG A 148 -29.93 -21.12 3.92
CA ARG A 148 -29.31 -20.15 3.00
C ARG A 148 -28.40 -19.20 3.80
N ILE A 149 -27.11 -19.19 3.45
CA ILE A 149 -26.09 -18.33 4.10
C ILE A 149 -26.31 -16.83 3.84
N ARG A 150 -26.61 -16.43 2.58
CA ARG A 150 -26.74 -15.02 2.22
C ARG A 150 -27.88 -14.34 3.00
N GLY A 151 -27.52 -13.30 3.76
CA GLY A 151 -28.43 -12.55 4.62
C GLY A 151 -28.53 -13.05 6.08
N GLN A 152 -27.77 -14.08 6.45
CA GLN A 152 -27.62 -14.50 7.86
C GLN A 152 -26.55 -13.65 8.56
N THR A 153 -26.66 -13.53 9.88
CA THR A 153 -25.71 -12.78 10.69
C THR A 153 -24.68 -13.72 11.33
N LEU A 154 -23.39 -13.48 11.05
CA LEU A 154 -22.26 -14.12 11.72
C LEU A 154 -21.72 -13.20 12.82
N GLY A 155 -21.72 -13.69 14.05
CA GLY A 155 -21.13 -13.03 15.21
C GLY A 155 -19.72 -13.55 15.48
N ILE A 156 -18.74 -12.67 15.51
CA ILE A 156 -17.33 -12.98 15.77
C ILE A 156 -16.94 -12.46 17.15
N VAL A 157 -16.46 -13.35 18.03
CA VAL A 157 -15.99 -12.98 19.37
C VAL A 157 -14.46 -13.00 19.38
N GLY A 158 -13.83 -11.82 19.51
CA GLY A 158 -12.41 -11.62 19.22
C GLY A 158 -12.16 -11.27 17.75
N LEU A 159 -11.59 -10.09 17.48
CA LEU A 159 -11.27 -9.59 16.13
C LEU A 159 -9.76 -9.41 15.95
N GLY A 160 -8.97 -10.33 16.51
CA GLY A 160 -7.55 -10.49 16.17
C GLY A 160 -7.34 -10.95 14.72
N GLY A 161 -6.13 -11.41 14.39
CA GLY A 161 -5.78 -11.84 13.02
C GLY A 161 -6.73 -12.87 12.43
N VAL A 162 -7.00 -13.96 13.16
CA VAL A 162 -7.95 -15.01 12.74
C VAL A 162 -9.38 -14.46 12.60
N GLY A 163 -9.88 -13.73 13.60
CA GLY A 163 -11.24 -13.15 13.56
C GLY A 163 -11.44 -12.20 12.38
N THR A 164 -10.42 -11.40 12.05
CA THR A 164 -10.39 -10.52 10.87
C THR A 164 -10.38 -11.34 9.57
N ALA A 165 -9.54 -12.37 9.48
CA ALA A 165 -9.46 -13.24 8.30
C ALA A 165 -10.79 -14.00 8.04
N VAL A 166 -11.46 -14.46 9.10
CA VAL A 166 -12.81 -15.06 9.05
C VAL A 166 -13.86 -14.02 8.63
N ALA A 167 -13.83 -12.80 9.19
CA ALA A 167 -14.76 -11.72 8.84
C ALA A 167 -14.71 -11.38 7.34
N LEU A 168 -13.50 -11.20 6.80
CA LEU A 168 -13.28 -10.88 5.38
C LEU A 168 -13.78 -12.00 4.46
N ARG A 169 -13.50 -13.26 4.80
CA ARG A 169 -14.01 -14.44 4.07
C ARG A 169 -15.53 -14.55 4.12
N ALA A 170 -16.13 -14.45 5.30
CA ALA A 170 -17.57 -14.59 5.51
C ALA A 170 -18.41 -13.57 4.70
N LYS A 171 -17.91 -12.33 4.56
CA LYS A 171 -18.56 -11.30 3.73
C LYS A 171 -18.72 -11.71 2.26
N VAL A 172 -17.78 -12.48 1.69
CA VAL A 172 -17.84 -12.95 0.29
C VAL A 172 -19.02 -13.92 0.09
N PHE A 173 -19.33 -14.75 1.09
CA PHE A 173 -20.49 -15.64 1.09
C PHE A 173 -21.82 -14.90 1.33
N GLY A 174 -21.78 -13.62 1.70
CA GLY A 174 -22.94 -12.77 1.94
C GLY A 174 -23.50 -12.84 3.36
N PHE A 175 -22.67 -13.16 4.36
CA PHE A 175 -23.02 -12.94 5.77
C PHE A 175 -23.05 -11.44 6.10
N ASN A 176 -23.98 -11.04 6.96
CA ASN A 176 -23.88 -9.81 7.73
C ASN A 176 -22.92 -10.08 8.89
N VAL A 177 -21.73 -9.46 8.92
CA VAL A 177 -20.73 -9.74 9.96
C VAL A 177 -20.81 -8.70 11.06
N ILE A 178 -21.01 -9.17 12.30
CA ILE A 178 -20.93 -8.39 13.53
C ILE A 178 -19.81 -8.96 14.42
N PHE A 179 -19.19 -8.14 15.25
CA PHE A 179 -18.15 -8.60 16.17
C PHE A 179 -18.23 -7.96 17.56
N TYR A 180 -17.64 -8.63 18.55
CA TYR A 180 -17.39 -8.11 19.89
C TYR A 180 -15.96 -8.44 20.29
N ASP A 181 -15.18 -7.41 20.60
CA ASP A 181 -13.83 -7.51 21.15
C ASP A 181 -13.56 -6.27 22.01
N PRO A 182 -13.30 -6.41 23.33
CA PRO A 182 -13.04 -5.28 24.23
C PRO A 182 -11.58 -4.79 24.19
N THR A 183 -10.71 -5.39 23.36
CA THR A 183 -9.28 -5.05 23.25
C THR A 183 -8.94 -4.34 21.94
N VAL A 184 -9.86 -4.33 20.98
CA VAL A 184 -9.71 -3.69 19.67
C VAL A 184 -10.19 -2.24 19.73
N ALA A 185 -9.41 -1.33 19.13
CA ALA A 185 -9.73 0.10 19.11
C ALA A 185 -10.99 0.41 18.27
N ASP A 186 -11.78 1.37 18.75
CA ASP A 186 -13.00 1.82 18.11
C ASP A 186 -12.76 2.37 16.69
N GLY A 187 -13.70 2.13 15.78
CA GLY A 187 -13.56 2.47 14.37
C GLY A 187 -12.92 1.37 13.51
N THR A 188 -12.41 0.28 14.11
CA THR A 188 -11.96 -0.92 13.36
C THR A 188 -13.09 -1.54 12.52
N ASP A 189 -14.33 -1.37 12.97
CA ASP A 189 -15.56 -1.73 12.24
C ASP A 189 -15.67 -1.03 10.87
N LYS A 190 -15.37 0.27 10.82
CA LYS A 190 -15.37 1.11 9.60
C LYS A 190 -14.28 0.65 8.62
N VAL A 191 -13.11 0.24 9.12
CA VAL A 191 -11.98 -0.24 8.29
C VAL A 191 -12.35 -1.49 7.50
N PHE A 192 -12.93 -2.49 8.17
CA PHE A 192 -13.32 -3.75 7.51
C PHE A 192 -14.75 -3.72 6.95
N ASN A 193 -15.52 -2.65 7.19
CA ASN A 193 -16.94 -2.51 6.88
C ASN A 193 -17.75 -3.70 7.45
N ILE A 194 -17.63 -3.88 8.76
CA ILE A 194 -18.40 -4.80 9.62
C ILE A 194 -19.00 -3.97 10.76
N ARG A 195 -19.77 -4.58 11.69
CA ARG A 195 -20.40 -3.82 12.79
C ARG A 195 -19.91 -4.30 14.15
N GLN A 196 -19.31 -3.39 14.93
CA GLN A 196 -18.96 -3.62 16.33
C GLN A 196 -20.24 -3.64 17.18
N MET A 197 -20.28 -4.53 18.18
CA MET A 197 -21.29 -4.60 19.23
C MET A 197 -20.66 -4.09 20.53
N SER A 198 -21.39 -3.32 21.34
CA SER A 198 -20.84 -2.76 22.59
C SER A 198 -20.70 -3.81 23.69
N THR A 199 -21.51 -4.88 23.63
CA THR A 199 -21.48 -5.99 24.59
C THR A 199 -21.61 -7.34 23.89
N LEU A 200 -21.08 -8.39 24.55
CA LEU A 200 -21.28 -9.78 24.12
C LEU A 200 -22.79 -10.12 23.98
N LYS A 201 -23.64 -9.61 24.88
CA LYS A 201 -25.10 -9.84 24.87
C LYS A 201 -25.78 -9.32 23.59
N GLU A 202 -25.37 -8.16 23.09
CA GLU A 202 -25.86 -7.63 21.81
C GLU A 202 -25.46 -8.53 20.63
N LEU A 203 -24.23 -9.07 20.65
CA LEU A 203 -23.77 -10.01 19.63
C LEU A 203 -24.55 -11.33 19.69
N LEU A 204 -24.71 -11.93 20.88
CA LEU A 204 -25.40 -13.22 21.04
C LEU A 204 -26.86 -13.13 20.57
N SER A 205 -27.56 -12.05 20.90
CA SER A 205 -28.97 -11.85 20.52
C SER A 205 -29.19 -11.56 19.02
N GLN A 206 -28.18 -11.01 18.32
CA GLN A 206 -28.21 -10.77 16.87
C GLN A 206 -27.58 -11.91 16.04
N ALA A 207 -26.73 -12.74 16.66
CA ALA A 207 -26.07 -13.93 16.12
C ALA A 207 -27.00 -15.02 15.55
N ASP A 208 -26.97 -15.32 14.24
CA ASP A 208 -27.52 -16.59 13.71
C ASP A 208 -26.49 -17.73 13.81
N CYS A 209 -25.21 -17.42 13.58
CA CYS A 209 -24.07 -18.27 13.89
C CYS A 209 -23.03 -17.45 14.65
N ILE A 210 -22.40 -18.04 15.66
CA ILE A 210 -21.37 -17.39 16.50
C ILE A 210 -20.06 -18.18 16.37
N THR A 211 -18.93 -17.49 16.27
CA THR A 211 -17.59 -18.11 16.21
C THR A 211 -16.62 -17.42 17.17
N LEU A 212 -15.81 -18.22 17.87
CA LEU A 212 -14.89 -17.76 18.91
C LEU A 212 -13.44 -17.71 18.41
N HIS A 213 -12.81 -16.55 18.58
CA HIS A 213 -11.44 -16.21 18.14
C HIS A 213 -10.70 -15.35 19.19
N CYS A 214 -10.96 -15.62 20.48
CA CYS A 214 -10.43 -14.87 21.63
C CYS A 214 -9.57 -15.75 22.56
N PRO A 215 -8.62 -15.18 23.31
CA PRO A 215 -7.80 -15.93 24.27
C PRO A 215 -8.60 -16.35 25.51
N LEU A 216 -8.14 -17.41 26.17
CA LEU A 216 -8.67 -17.82 27.47
C LEU A 216 -8.09 -16.92 28.57
N THR A 217 -8.97 -16.36 29.41
CA THR A 217 -8.66 -15.45 30.52
C THR A 217 -9.69 -15.68 31.62
N PRO A 218 -9.47 -15.20 32.86
CA PRO A 218 -10.50 -15.26 33.91
C PRO A 218 -11.84 -14.59 33.53
N ASN A 219 -11.83 -13.66 32.56
CA ASN A 219 -13.02 -12.96 32.07
C ASN A 219 -13.68 -13.65 30.86
N SER A 220 -13.00 -14.58 30.19
CA SER A 220 -13.50 -15.36 29.05
C SER A 220 -13.73 -16.85 29.36
N TYR A 221 -13.25 -17.34 30.51
CA TYR A 221 -13.57 -18.66 31.03
C TYR A 221 -15.09 -18.85 31.15
N HIS A 222 -15.61 -19.92 30.54
CA HIS A 222 -17.04 -20.22 30.40
C HIS A 222 -17.90 -19.01 29.97
N MET A 223 -17.36 -18.12 29.13
CA MET A 223 -18.16 -17.00 28.59
C MET A 223 -19.38 -17.48 27.79
N ILE A 224 -19.29 -18.69 27.21
CA ILE A 224 -20.42 -19.41 26.63
C ILE A 224 -20.96 -20.46 27.64
N ASN A 225 -21.64 -19.98 28.68
CA ASN A 225 -22.37 -20.76 29.68
C ASN A 225 -23.89 -20.82 29.40
N GLU A 226 -24.66 -21.55 30.22
CA GLU A 226 -26.12 -21.69 30.09
C GLU A 226 -26.87 -20.35 30.00
N SER A 227 -26.50 -19.34 30.79
CA SER A 227 -27.13 -18.01 30.74
C SER A 227 -26.87 -17.30 29.40
N SER A 228 -25.64 -17.40 28.87
CA SER A 228 -25.29 -16.85 27.55
C SER A 228 -26.03 -17.59 26.41
N ILE A 229 -26.17 -18.92 26.51
CA ILE A 229 -26.87 -19.77 25.54
C ILE A 229 -28.37 -19.41 25.52
N MET A 230 -28.94 -19.03 26.66
CA MET A 230 -30.31 -18.52 26.73
C MET A 230 -30.46 -17.11 26.12
N GLN A 231 -29.39 -16.34 25.99
CA GLN A 231 -29.38 -15.03 25.30
C GLN A 231 -29.16 -15.14 23.77
N MET A 232 -28.58 -16.25 23.28
CA MET A 232 -28.44 -16.52 21.84
C MET A 232 -29.81 -16.66 21.14
N LYS A 233 -29.89 -16.40 19.83
CA LYS A 233 -31.11 -16.74 19.05
C LYS A 233 -31.52 -18.21 19.21
N ARG A 234 -32.82 -18.50 19.13
CA ARG A 234 -33.32 -19.89 19.15
C ARG A 234 -32.93 -20.58 17.84
N ASN A 235 -32.32 -21.77 17.93
CA ASN A 235 -31.71 -22.49 16.81
C ASN A 235 -30.44 -21.82 16.25
N ALA A 236 -29.73 -21.00 17.03
CA ALA A 236 -28.41 -20.49 16.66
C ALA A 236 -27.39 -21.62 16.45
N MET A 237 -26.29 -21.31 15.77
CA MET A 237 -25.13 -22.18 15.58
C MET A 237 -23.91 -21.64 16.34
N LEU A 238 -23.01 -22.52 16.79
CA LEU A 238 -21.78 -22.15 17.51
C LEU A 238 -20.55 -22.85 16.90
N VAL A 239 -19.46 -22.12 16.73
CA VAL A 239 -18.15 -22.65 16.31
C VAL A 239 -17.09 -22.22 17.32
N ASN A 240 -16.22 -23.14 17.72
CA ASN A 240 -15.06 -22.84 18.57
C ASN A 240 -13.82 -23.54 18.02
N VAL A 241 -12.81 -22.74 17.69
CA VAL A 241 -11.48 -23.17 17.25
C VAL A 241 -10.36 -22.58 18.11
N SER A 242 -10.69 -21.86 19.20
CA SER A 242 -9.72 -21.17 20.04
C SER A 242 -9.35 -21.99 21.27
N ARG A 243 -10.26 -22.13 22.26
CA ARG A 243 -10.04 -22.90 23.48
C ARG A 243 -11.34 -23.52 23.99
N GLY A 244 -11.29 -24.77 24.46
CA GLY A 244 -12.45 -25.49 24.99
C GLY A 244 -13.16 -24.71 26.10
N ALA A 245 -12.42 -24.36 27.16
CA ALA A 245 -12.91 -23.66 28.35
C ALA A 245 -13.45 -22.23 28.14
N LEU A 246 -13.58 -21.73 26.89
CA LEU A 246 -14.45 -20.59 26.58
C LEU A 246 -15.95 -20.97 26.66
N VAL A 247 -16.25 -22.28 26.62
CA VAL A 247 -17.58 -22.86 26.52
C VAL A 247 -17.78 -23.88 27.64
N ASP A 248 -18.88 -23.76 28.38
CA ASP A 248 -19.36 -24.80 29.28
C ASP A 248 -19.88 -25.98 28.43
N GLU A 249 -19.09 -27.05 28.35
CA GLU A 249 -19.44 -28.24 27.54
C GLU A 249 -20.73 -28.91 28.01
N ILE A 250 -21.03 -28.87 29.31
CA ILE A 250 -22.22 -29.50 29.91
C ILE A 250 -23.47 -28.71 29.53
N ALA A 251 -23.44 -27.38 29.60
CA ALA A 251 -24.51 -26.52 29.12
C ALA A 251 -24.68 -26.61 27.60
N LEU A 252 -23.59 -26.61 26.82
CA LEU A 252 -23.66 -26.75 25.37
C LEU A 252 -24.27 -28.11 24.97
N ALA A 253 -23.83 -29.22 25.58
CA ALA A 253 -24.38 -30.53 25.29
C ALA A 253 -25.88 -30.62 25.63
N ARG A 254 -26.30 -30.04 26.76
CA ARG A 254 -27.72 -29.90 27.15
C ARG A 254 -28.51 -29.06 26.14
N ALA A 255 -27.93 -27.96 25.67
CA ALA A 255 -28.54 -27.06 24.68
C ALA A 255 -28.64 -27.68 23.28
N LEU A 256 -27.70 -28.55 22.90
CA LEU A 256 -27.74 -29.31 21.64
C LEU A 256 -28.78 -30.43 21.69
N ARG A 257 -28.88 -31.19 22.80
CA ARG A 257 -29.92 -32.22 23.01
C ARG A 257 -31.33 -31.65 23.00
N THR A 258 -31.54 -30.48 23.63
CA THR A 258 -32.84 -29.80 23.70
C THR A 258 -33.19 -29.00 22.44
N GLY A 259 -32.29 -28.91 21.46
CA GLY A 259 -32.47 -28.08 20.26
C GLY A 259 -32.49 -26.57 20.53
N ARG A 260 -32.00 -26.12 21.70
CA ARG A 260 -31.84 -24.70 22.03
C ARG A 260 -30.77 -24.05 21.13
N ILE A 261 -29.71 -24.80 20.86
CA ILE A 261 -28.71 -24.59 19.81
C ILE A 261 -28.97 -25.63 18.73
N ARG A 262 -28.96 -25.23 17.45
CA ARG A 262 -29.27 -26.12 16.32
C ARG A 262 -28.18 -27.16 16.11
N SER A 263 -26.94 -26.68 16.06
CA SER A 263 -25.74 -27.47 15.81
C SER A 263 -24.50 -26.67 16.18
N ALA A 264 -23.43 -27.37 16.55
CA ALA A 264 -22.14 -26.74 16.82
C ALA A 264 -20.99 -27.44 16.09
N ALA A 265 -19.84 -26.78 16.03
CA ALA A 265 -18.58 -27.35 15.61
C ALA A 265 -17.48 -26.99 16.62
N LEU A 266 -16.78 -27.98 17.14
CA LEU A 266 -15.70 -27.81 18.12
C LEU A 266 -14.43 -28.48 17.58
N ASP A 267 -13.36 -27.69 17.48
CA ASP A 267 -12.00 -28.20 17.24
C ASP A 267 -11.20 -28.30 18.56
N VAL A 268 -11.76 -27.80 19.66
CA VAL A 268 -11.10 -27.66 20.96
C VAL A 268 -12.06 -28.02 22.10
N PHE A 269 -11.55 -28.70 23.10
CA PHE A 269 -12.32 -29.30 24.21
C PHE A 269 -11.70 -28.95 25.57
N GLU A 270 -12.53 -28.94 26.62
CA GLU A 270 -12.11 -28.64 28.00
C GLU A 270 -11.66 -29.90 28.74
N PHE A 271 -12.44 -30.98 28.69
CA PHE A 271 -12.23 -32.15 29.55
C PHE A 271 -11.52 -33.34 28.90
N ASP A 272 -11.70 -33.55 27.58
CA ASP A 272 -11.13 -34.71 26.87
C ASP A 272 -10.76 -34.36 25.42
N GLN A 273 -9.54 -33.85 25.24
CA GLN A 273 -8.97 -33.54 23.93
C GLN A 273 -8.45 -34.78 23.19
N GLN A 274 -8.13 -35.86 23.92
CA GLN A 274 -7.57 -37.09 23.34
C GLN A 274 -8.66 -38.03 22.81
N ASN A 275 -9.87 -37.99 23.38
CA ASN A 275 -11.04 -38.73 22.91
C ASN A 275 -12.31 -37.85 22.81
N PRO A 276 -12.38 -36.91 21.84
CA PRO A 276 -13.58 -36.08 21.61
C PRO A 276 -14.87 -36.86 21.28
N ALA A 277 -14.81 -38.17 21.08
CA ALA A 277 -15.98 -39.02 20.91
C ALA A 277 -16.70 -39.33 22.24
N ALA A 278 -15.98 -39.28 23.37
CA ALA A 278 -16.46 -39.63 24.70
C ALA A 278 -17.09 -38.43 25.46
N GLY A 279 -17.20 -38.57 26.79
CA GLY A 279 -17.62 -37.50 27.69
C GLY A 279 -19.03 -36.96 27.43
N HIS A 280 -19.21 -35.67 27.69
CA HIS A 280 -20.52 -35.01 27.67
C HIS A 280 -21.19 -34.92 26.29
N PHE A 281 -20.48 -35.25 25.20
CA PHE A 281 -20.98 -35.18 23.83
C PHE A 281 -21.25 -36.54 23.16
N ALA A 282 -21.10 -37.66 23.87
CA ALA A 282 -21.18 -39.01 23.29
C ALA A 282 -22.47 -39.30 22.47
N ASP A 283 -23.64 -38.86 22.95
CA ASP A 283 -24.95 -39.02 22.29
C ASP A 283 -25.33 -37.88 21.34
N VAL A 284 -24.51 -36.82 21.26
CA VAL A 284 -24.86 -35.56 20.57
C VAL A 284 -24.58 -35.64 19.06
N ARG A 285 -25.66 -35.80 18.27
CA ARG A 285 -25.61 -36.04 16.81
C ARG A 285 -25.52 -34.77 15.95
N ASN A 286 -25.81 -33.60 16.53
CA ASN A 286 -25.77 -32.28 15.89
C ASN A 286 -24.48 -31.50 16.17
N LEU A 287 -23.38 -32.22 16.46
CA LEU A 287 -22.06 -31.67 16.75
C LEU A 287 -21.02 -32.19 15.73
N ILE A 288 -20.26 -31.28 15.11
CA ILE A 288 -19.02 -31.60 14.40
C ILE A 288 -17.86 -31.51 15.40
N ARG A 289 -16.91 -32.45 15.32
CA ARG A 289 -15.75 -32.55 16.21
C ARG A 289 -14.50 -32.77 15.38
N THR A 290 -13.43 -32.02 15.66
CA THR A 290 -12.11 -32.19 15.03
C THR A 290 -11.00 -32.10 16.10
N PRO A 291 -9.85 -32.76 15.92
CA PRO A 291 -8.85 -32.96 16.98
C PRO A 291 -7.80 -31.83 16.99
N GLN A 292 -8.23 -30.60 17.32
CA GLN A 292 -7.39 -29.39 17.35
C GLN A 292 -6.50 -29.25 16.12
N CYS A 293 -7.08 -29.39 14.93
CA CYS A 293 -6.34 -29.44 13.66
C CYS A 293 -6.52 -28.19 12.78
N SER A 294 -7.29 -27.18 13.21
CA SER A 294 -7.58 -25.99 12.38
C SER A 294 -6.34 -25.19 11.95
N TRP A 295 -5.23 -25.30 12.68
CA TRP A 295 -3.96 -24.62 12.38
C TRP A 295 -3.09 -25.34 11.35
N TYR A 296 -3.40 -26.60 11.01
CA TYR A 296 -2.47 -27.50 10.34
C TYR A 296 -2.56 -27.45 8.81
N SER A 297 -1.46 -27.03 8.17
CA SER A 297 -1.06 -27.39 6.81
C SER A 297 0.38 -27.95 6.83
N GLU A 298 0.85 -28.55 5.73
CA GLU A 298 2.26 -28.96 5.63
C GLU A 298 3.19 -27.74 5.66
N GLU A 299 2.70 -26.62 5.13
CA GLU A 299 3.33 -25.31 5.12
C GLU A 299 3.39 -24.67 6.52
N SER A 300 2.25 -24.48 7.21
CA SER A 300 2.21 -23.82 8.53
C SER A 300 2.99 -24.62 9.59
N CYS A 301 2.91 -25.95 9.54
CA CYS A 301 3.67 -26.84 10.41
C CYS A 301 5.19 -26.68 10.20
N ARG A 302 5.64 -26.53 8.96
CA ARG A 302 7.05 -26.23 8.65
C ARG A 302 7.44 -24.83 9.13
N GLU A 303 6.69 -23.81 8.74
CA GLU A 303 7.04 -22.42 9.00
C GLU A 303 7.06 -22.10 10.51
N MET A 304 6.16 -22.67 11.31
CA MET A 304 6.20 -22.55 12.77
C MET A 304 7.43 -23.21 13.39
N ARG A 305 7.82 -24.42 12.94
CA ARG A 305 9.02 -25.12 13.41
C ARG A 305 10.30 -24.36 13.05
N GLU A 306 10.41 -23.88 11.81
CA GLU A 306 11.55 -23.09 11.34
C GLU A 306 11.66 -21.75 12.08
N ALA A 307 10.53 -21.04 12.27
CA ALA A 307 10.50 -19.78 13.02
C ALA A 307 10.86 -19.97 14.51
N ALA A 308 10.38 -21.05 15.15
CA ALA A 308 10.74 -21.38 16.52
C ALA A 308 12.23 -21.72 16.66
N ALA A 309 12.79 -22.50 15.73
CA ALA A 309 14.23 -22.78 15.67
C ALA A 309 15.06 -21.52 15.43
N HIS A 310 14.58 -20.56 14.63
CA HIS A 310 15.22 -19.26 14.46
C HIS A 310 15.16 -18.39 15.72
N GLU A 311 14.17 -18.55 16.58
CA GLU A 311 14.09 -17.85 17.88
C GLU A 311 15.06 -18.45 18.91
N ILE A 312 15.15 -19.78 18.98
CA ILE A 312 16.21 -20.49 19.73
C ILE A 312 17.61 -20.06 19.23
N ARG A 313 17.80 -19.93 17.91
CA ARG A 313 19.06 -19.45 17.33
C ARG A 313 19.39 -18.03 17.81
N ARG A 314 18.42 -17.10 17.76
CA ARG A 314 18.57 -15.73 18.31
C ARG A 314 19.02 -15.77 19.78
N ALA A 315 18.37 -16.58 20.60
CA ALA A 315 18.69 -16.74 22.02
C ALA A 315 20.11 -17.22 22.32
N ILE A 316 20.69 -18.05 21.43
CA ILE A 316 22.04 -18.61 21.59
C ILE A 316 23.12 -17.66 21.03
N THR A 317 22.78 -16.79 20.07
CA THR A 317 23.73 -15.87 19.43
C THR A 317 23.65 -14.42 19.92
N GLY A 318 22.61 -14.06 20.65
CA GLY A 318 22.35 -12.72 21.18
C GLY A 318 22.09 -12.73 22.69
N THR A 319 21.35 -11.73 23.15
CA THR A 319 21.03 -11.48 24.57
C THR A 319 19.60 -11.91 24.91
N ILE A 320 19.46 -12.61 26.04
CA ILE A 320 18.16 -13.01 26.61
C ILE A 320 17.85 -12.04 27.77
N PRO A 321 16.66 -11.42 27.85
CA PRO A 321 15.50 -11.61 26.97
C PRO A 321 15.40 -10.60 25.82
N ASP A 322 16.38 -9.72 25.61
CA ASP A 322 16.19 -8.49 24.83
C ASP A 322 16.16 -8.68 23.30
N ASP A 323 17.02 -9.52 22.74
CA ASP A 323 17.05 -9.82 21.28
C ASP A 323 15.91 -10.76 20.82
N LEU A 324 15.04 -11.18 21.73
CA LEU A 324 13.90 -12.07 21.47
C LEU A 324 12.65 -11.29 21.08
N ARG A 325 12.00 -11.73 20.00
CA ARG A 325 10.88 -11.04 19.35
C ARG A 325 9.60 -11.02 20.19
N ASN A 326 9.22 -12.17 20.73
CA ASN A 326 7.90 -12.40 21.34
C ASN A 326 8.00 -12.99 22.75
N CYS A 327 8.75 -12.32 23.64
CA CYS A 327 8.96 -12.75 25.03
C CYS A 327 7.71 -12.56 25.91
N VAL A 328 6.76 -13.52 25.88
CA VAL A 328 5.45 -13.43 26.55
C VAL A 328 5.53 -13.21 28.07
N ASN A 329 6.61 -13.66 28.72
CA ASN A 329 6.78 -13.56 30.17
C ASN A 329 7.72 -12.44 30.64
N ARG A 330 8.12 -11.50 29.76
CA ARG A 330 9.11 -10.44 30.05
C ARG A 330 8.81 -9.66 31.34
N ARG A 331 7.53 -9.42 31.65
CA ARG A 331 7.07 -8.73 32.87
C ARG A 331 7.44 -9.42 34.19
N PHE A 332 7.65 -10.73 34.19
CA PHE A 332 7.99 -11.50 35.39
C PHE A 332 9.51 -11.58 35.61
N LEU A 333 10.30 -11.64 34.52
CA LEU A 333 11.77 -11.69 34.54
C LEU A 333 12.42 -10.44 35.15
N VAL A 334 11.73 -9.30 35.16
CA VAL A 334 12.24 -8.05 35.78
C VAL A 334 12.16 -8.12 37.31
N LEU A 335 11.16 -8.80 37.86
CA LEU A 335 10.90 -8.86 39.30
C LEU A 335 11.88 -9.77 40.05
N SER A 336 12.39 -10.82 39.40
CA SER A 336 13.39 -11.72 39.98
C SER A 336 14.74 -11.02 40.24
N ASN A 337 15.16 -10.13 39.35
CA ASN A 337 16.45 -9.43 39.45
C ASN A 337 16.48 -8.44 40.63
N SER A 338 15.34 -7.83 40.99
CA SER A 338 15.23 -6.98 42.19
C SER A 338 15.52 -7.73 43.50
N THR A 339 15.25 -9.04 43.57
CA THR A 339 15.46 -9.86 44.79
C THR A 339 16.91 -10.27 45.03
N GLU A 340 17.77 -10.30 44.00
CA GLU A 340 19.19 -10.64 44.22
C GLU A 340 20.00 -9.45 44.73
N HIS A 341 19.72 -8.23 44.25
CA HIS A 341 20.43 -7.02 44.70
C HIS A 341 20.24 -6.71 46.19
N SER A 342 19.15 -7.17 46.82
CA SER A 342 18.95 -7.05 48.28
C SER A 342 19.90 -7.92 49.13
N ASN A 343 20.56 -8.94 48.57
CA ASN A 343 21.32 -9.93 49.35
C ASN A 343 22.83 -9.67 49.45
N LEU A 344 23.42 -8.76 48.65
CA LEU A 344 24.83 -8.37 48.82
C LEU A 344 25.05 -7.27 49.89
N ALA A 345 23.99 -6.58 50.30
CA ALA A 345 24.06 -5.40 51.17
C ALA A 345 24.11 -5.69 52.69
N ARG A 346 24.79 -6.75 53.13
CA ARG A 346 25.00 -7.06 54.56
C ARG A 346 26.42 -7.50 54.90
N LYS A 347 27.37 -6.56 54.80
CA LYS A 347 28.70 -6.70 55.45
C LYS A 347 29.34 -5.37 55.87
N SER A 348 28.57 -4.50 56.51
CA SER A 348 29.05 -3.32 57.25
C SER A 348 28.31 -3.19 58.58
N VAL A 349 29.00 -2.67 59.60
CA VAL A 349 28.54 -2.63 61.00
C VAL A 349 27.36 -1.66 61.20
N ASP A 350 26.45 -2.05 62.09
CA ASP A 350 25.26 -1.30 62.50
C ASP A 350 25.60 -0.28 63.61
N LEU A 351 25.03 0.94 63.55
CA LEU A 351 24.73 1.77 64.72
C LEU A 351 23.78 2.95 64.40
N GLY A 352 22.63 3.03 65.08
CA GLY A 352 22.06 4.33 65.50
C GLY A 352 20.93 4.97 64.68
N LEU A 353 19.71 4.40 64.75
CA LEU A 353 18.45 5.03 65.24
C LEU A 353 18.06 6.48 64.81
N ALA A 354 16.79 6.85 64.56
CA ALA A 354 15.51 6.12 64.44
C ALA A 354 14.35 7.08 64.02
N PHE A 355 13.11 6.56 63.99
CA PHE A 355 11.80 7.25 63.98
C PHE A 355 11.17 7.76 62.66
N ASN A 356 10.52 6.80 61.99
CA ASN A 356 9.15 6.91 61.42
C ASN A 356 8.10 7.00 62.61
N PRO A 357 6.74 7.02 62.46
CA PRO A 357 5.90 6.84 61.26
C PRO A 357 4.57 7.67 61.17
N PHE A 358 3.76 7.32 60.15
CA PHE A 358 2.28 7.40 60.06
C PHE A 358 1.53 8.68 59.60
N SER A 359 1.03 8.60 58.35
CA SER A 359 -0.36 8.83 57.89
C SER A 359 -1.18 10.09 58.26
N ALA A 360 -1.74 10.73 57.23
CA ALA A 360 -3.20 10.91 57.10
C ALA A 360 -3.64 11.12 55.63
N ARG A 361 -4.91 10.79 55.32
CA ARG A 361 -5.66 11.22 54.12
C ARG A 361 -6.57 12.39 54.53
N ALA A 362 -6.78 13.36 53.65
CA ALA A 362 -8.00 14.19 53.63
C ALA A 362 -8.19 14.84 52.24
N ASP A 363 -9.44 15.04 51.84
CA ASP A 363 -9.87 15.68 50.59
C ASP A 363 -9.99 17.21 50.74
N GLY A 364 -10.12 17.97 49.63
CA GLY A 364 -10.55 19.38 49.75
C GLY A 364 -10.28 20.33 48.56
N LEU A 365 -11.24 20.41 47.65
CA LEU A 365 -11.65 21.53 46.76
C LEU A 365 -10.98 22.92 46.86
N ASN A 366 -10.89 23.59 45.69
CA ASN A 366 -10.86 25.06 45.44
C ASN A 366 -9.69 25.86 46.04
N GLY A 367 -8.86 26.62 45.32
CA GLY A 367 -9.02 27.33 44.04
C GLY A 367 -8.29 28.69 44.11
N VAL A 368 -7.99 29.30 42.95
CA VAL A 368 -7.54 30.70 42.76
C VAL A 368 -6.22 31.13 43.42
N GLY A 369 -5.15 31.34 42.62
CA GLY A 369 -3.84 31.77 43.18
C GLY A 369 -2.70 32.10 42.21
N LEU A 370 -2.97 32.75 41.05
CA LEU A 370 -1.94 33.55 40.34
C LEU A 370 -1.89 34.97 40.96
N PRO A 371 -0.82 35.78 40.81
CA PRO A 371 0.44 35.61 40.04
C PRO A 371 1.69 35.57 40.97
N GLY A 372 2.96 35.54 40.53
CA GLY A 372 3.56 35.41 39.20
C GLY A 372 4.77 36.34 38.97
N SER A 373 5.63 36.00 38.00
CA SER A 373 6.76 36.77 37.43
C SER A 373 8.08 36.93 38.23
N ASN A 374 9.18 37.07 37.48
CA ASN A 374 10.44 37.78 37.79
C ASN A 374 11.41 37.12 38.82
N LEU A 375 12.72 36.94 38.57
CA LEU A 375 13.61 37.38 37.46
C LEU A 375 14.75 36.38 37.13
N LEU A 376 15.33 36.61 35.95
CA LEU A 376 16.68 36.28 35.41
C LEU A 376 17.86 36.61 36.37
N PRO A 377 19.17 36.42 36.02
CA PRO A 377 19.84 35.74 34.87
C PRO A 377 21.08 34.86 35.27
N TYR A 378 21.91 34.51 34.26
CA TYR A 378 23.38 34.23 34.25
C TYR A 378 23.93 32.78 34.27
N THR A 379 24.41 32.40 33.08
CA THR A 379 25.55 31.52 32.75
C THR A 379 26.90 32.28 32.85
N PRO A 380 28.09 31.74 32.46
CA PRO A 380 28.62 30.36 32.42
C PRO A 380 30.04 30.22 33.08
N THR A 381 30.59 28.99 33.16
CA THR A 381 32.06 28.78 33.26
C THR A 381 32.53 27.53 32.50
N TYR A 382 33.74 27.58 31.92
CA TYR A 382 34.46 26.51 31.22
C TYR A 382 35.51 25.82 32.12
N LEU A 383 35.81 24.53 31.88
CA LEU A 383 37.08 23.77 32.10
C LEU A 383 36.77 22.25 32.24
N GLY A 384 37.59 21.27 31.82
CA GLY A 384 38.79 21.32 30.96
C GLY A 384 39.72 20.08 31.08
N VAL A 385 40.23 19.60 29.94
CA VAL A 385 41.45 18.76 29.74
C VAL A 385 41.42 17.25 30.11
N GLY A 386 41.97 16.41 29.20
CA GLY A 386 42.51 15.06 29.47
C GLY A 386 41.88 13.91 28.66
N GLY A 387 42.58 13.10 27.84
CA GLY A 387 43.96 13.21 27.33
C GLY A 387 44.78 11.90 27.39
N ALA A 388 44.66 11.02 26.39
CA ALA A 388 45.50 9.81 26.22
C ALA A 388 45.67 9.44 24.73
N GLN A 389 46.69 8.64 24.36
CA GLN A 389 47.18 8.51 22.98
C GLN A 389 47.75 7.12 22.61
N VAL A 390 47.66 6.77 21.31
CA VAL A 390 48.61 5.89 20.53
C VAL A 390 48.58 4.38 20.88
N PRO A 391 48.91 3.42 19.95
CA PRO A 391 49.46 3.53 18.59
C PRO A 391 48.60 2.94 17.44
N VAL A 392 49.16 3.02 16.22
CA VAL A 392 48.64 2.52 14.93
C VAL A 392 49.65 1.52 14.32
N PRO A 393 49.24 0.58 13.45
CA PRO A 393 49.97 0.41 12.19
C PRO A 393 49.06 0.38 10.94
N VAL A 394 49.65 0.64 9.77
CA VAL A 394 48.97 0.82 8.46
C VAL A 394 49.49 -0.21 7.44
N SER A 395 48.70 -0.52 6.39
CA SER A 395 49.08 -0.95 5.02
C SER A 395 48.54 -2.33 4.58
N LEU A 396 48.30 -2.66 3.29
CA LEU A 396 47.69 -1.98 2.13
C LEU A 396 47.57 -3.00 0.95
N ALA A 397 46.55 -2.84 0.09
CA ALA A 397 46.53 -3.20 -1.35
C ALA A 397 46.40 -4.66 -1.89
N SER A 398 45.84 -4.72 -3.11
CA SER A 398 45.74 -5.85 -4.09
C SER A 398 44.74 -6.99 -3.76
N LEU A 399 43.93 -7.54 -4.69
CA LEU A 399 43.53 -7.19 -6.08
C LEU A 399 41.98 -7.13 -6.12
N VAL A 400 41.27 -6.23 -6.81
CA VAL A 400 41.21 -5.91 -8.26
C VAL A 400 40.68 -7.06 -9.13
N GLY A 401 39.48 -6.89 -9.69
CA GLY A 401 38.83 -7.84 -10.61
C GLY A 401 37.51 -7.30 -11.19
N ASN A 402 37.57 -6.61 -12.32
CA ASN A 402 36.42 -5.96 -12.97
C ASN A 402 35.66 -6.93 -13.90
N ALA A 403 34.34 -6.73 -14.07
CA ALA A 403 33.67 -6.78 -15.38
C ALA A 403 32.27 -6.17 -15.33
N GLU A 404 31.89 -5.43 -16.38
CA GLU A 404 30.50 -5.06 -16.70
C GLU A 404 29.98 -5.91 -17.89
N ALA A 405 28.75 -5.63 -18.32
CA ALA A 405 28.01 -6.26 -19.44
C ALA A 405 27.44 -7.68 -19.15
N ALA A 406 26.34 -8.12 -19.77
CA ALA A 406 25.56 -7.50 -20.87
C ALA A 406 24.03 -7.61 -20.64
N ALA A 407 23.25 -6.97 -21.51
CA ALA A 407 21.79 -7.08 -21.57
C ALA A 407 21.34 -8.18 -22.56
N LEU A 408 20.01 -8.37 -22.69
CA LEU A 408 19.33 -9.45 -23.44
C LEU A 408 19.39 -10.81 -22.69
N THR A 409 18.46 -11.75 -22.84
CA THR A 409 17.39 -11.93 -23.83
C THR A 409 16.00 -12.18 -23.19
N ALA A 410 14.94 -11.97 -23.98
CA ALA A 410 13.61 -12.50 -23.66
C ALA A 410 13.39 -13.85 -24.35
N GLY A 411 12.77 -14.80 -23.64
CA GLY A 411 12.00 -15.92 -24.18
C GLY A 411 12.73 -17.01 -24.98
N SER A 412 12.91 -18.19 -24.37
CA SER A 412 12.50 -19.45 -25.01
C SER A 412 12.32 -20.59 -23.99
N LEU A 413 11.54 -21.60 -24.37
CA LEU A 413 11.19 -22.78 -23.56
C LEU A 413 12.28 -23.86 -23.57
N ALA A 414 12.46 -24.47 -22.39
CA ALA A 414 12.71 -25.89 -22.11
C ALA A 414 13.42 -26.81 -23.14
N LYS A 415 14.42 -27.57 -22.66
CA LYS A 415 14.56 -29.00 -23.04
C LYS A 415 15.50 -29.83 -22.14
N ARG A 416 14.93 -30.89 -21.53
CA ARG A 416 15.52 -32.24 -21.31
C ARG A 416 14.36 -33.17 -20.87
N SER A 417 14.28 -34.44 -21.26
CA SER A 417 15.23 -35.27 -22.02
C SER A 417 14.54 -36.46 -22.74
N ARG A 418 15.30 -37.17 -23.61
CA ARG A 418 14.97 -38.43 -24.33
C ARG A 418 13.95 -38.30 -25.49
N PRO A 419 13.90 -39.24 -26.47
CA PRO A 419 14.70 -40.48 -26.65
C PRO A 419 15.73 -40.43 -27.81
N PRO A 420 16.51 -41.51 -28.04
CA PRO A 420 17.38 -41.71 -29.22
C PRO A 420 16.79 -42.67 -30.28
N SER A 421 17.57 -42.92 -31.35
CA SER A 421 17.28 -43.79 -32.53
C SER A 421 16.44 -43.09 -33.63
N THR A 422 16.67 -43.25 -34.95
CA THR A 422 17.78 -43.91 -35.69
C THR A 422 17.87 -43.40 -37.16
N LEU A 423 18.97 -43.75 -37.86
CA LEU A 423 19.20 -43.74 -39.32
C LEU A 423 18.97 -42.45 -40.15
N SER A 424 20.10 -41.83 -40.52
CA SER A 424 20.56 -41.57 -41.91
C SER A 424 19.59 -41.68 -43.11
N ALA A 425 19.62 -40.70 -44.02
CA ALA A 425 20.13 -40.84 -45.40
C ALA A 425 19.77 -39.63 -46.29
N ASN A 426 20.71 -39.19 -47.14
CA ASN A 426 20.47 -38.19 -48.17
C ASN A 426 19.67 -38.79 -49.34
N LEU A 427 18.90 -37.97 -50.07
CA LEU A 427 19.24 -37.62 -51.47
C LEU A 427 18.36 -36.50 -52.04
N ASN A 428 18.89 -35.81 -53.05
CA ASN A 428 18.19 -34.81 -53.87
C ASN A 428 17.28 -35.48 -54.90
N ILE A 429 16.33 -34.73 -55.50
CA ILE A 429 16.32 -34.40 -56.95
C ILE A 429 15.17 -33.45 -57.35
N THR A 430 15.56 -32.31 -57.93
CA THR A 430 14.90 -31.34 -58.85
C THR A 430 13.36 -31.24 -59.02
N GLY A 431 12.84 -30.01 -59.06
CA GLY A 431 11.49 -29.68 -59.60
C GLY A 431 11.32 -28.19 -59.96
N ARG A 432 11.64 -27.79 -61.20
CA ARG A 432 11.69 -26.40 -61.71
C ARG A 432 10.40 -25.57 -61.52
N SER A 433 10.54 -24.26 -61.23
CA SER A 433 10.18 -23.20 -62.20
C SER A 433 10.65 -21.78 -61.81
N HIS A 434 10.75 -20.96 -62.85
CA HIS A 434 11.16 -19.56 -62.98
C HIS A 434 10.30 -18.55 -62.13
N GLN A 435 10.65 -17.26 -61.94
CA GLN A 435 11.52 -16.36 -62.72
C GLN A 435 12.04 -15.13 -61.91
N HIS A 436 13.04 -14.44 -62.48
CA HIS A 436 13.58 -13.08 -62.29
C HIS A 436 12.65 -11.94 -61.76
N LEU A 437 13.11 -10.78 -61.22
CA LEU A 437 14.46 -10.22 -60.95
C LEU A 437 14.46 -9.04 -59.93
N GLN A 438 15.69 -8.59 -59.63
CA GLN A 438 16.19 -7.34 -59.01
C GLN A 438 15.51 -5.99 -59.41
N GLN A 439 15.77 -4.80 -58.82
CA GLN A 439 16.35 -4.30 -57.52
C GLN A 439 16.44 -2.74 -57.60
N ALA A 440 16.89 -2.07 -56.53
CA ALA A 440 17.78 -0.89 -56.54
C ALA A 440 17.26 0.59 -56.69
N LEU A 441 17.48 1.35 -55.59
CA LEU A 441 18.23 2.64 -55.48
C LEU A 441 17.62 4.05 -55.76
N CYS A 442 17.62 4.86 -54.68
CA CYS A 442 18.23 6.20 -54.53
C CYS A 442 17.62 7.55 -55.03
N SER A 443 17.20 8.35 -54.04
CA SER A 443 17.64 9.74 -53.70
C SER A 443 17.43 10.97 -54.62
N SER A 444 16.66 11.94 -54.11
CA SER A 444 16.94 13.42 -54.09
C SER A 444 15.90 14.05 -53.13
N VAL A 445 16.20 14.92 -52.14
CA VAL A 445 16.76 16.30 -52.12
C VAL A 445 15.69 17.41 -52.28
N LEU A 446 15.81 18.40 -51.38
CA LEU A 446 14.99 19.62 -51.11
C LEU A 446 15.04 20.67 -52.26
N PRO A 447 14.17 21.74 -52.32
CA PRO A 447 13.96 22.72 -51.23
C PRO A 447 12.55 23.40 -51.11
N SER A 448 12.53 24.60 -50.51
CA SER A 448 11.49 25.21 -49.66
C SER A 448 10.90 26.55 -50.19
N THR A 449 10.13 27.27 -49.33
CA THR A 449 9.64 28.69 -49.43
C THR A 449 8.34 28.92 -50.24
N THR A 450 7.45 29.92 -50.06
CA THR A 450 7.04 30.94 -49.02
C THR A 450 5.73 31.66 -49.56
N VAL A 451 4.89 32.52 -48.91
CA VAL A 451 4.74 33.17 -47.57
C VAL A 451 3.25 33.62 -47.35
N SER A 452 2.92 34.10 -46.13
CA SER A 452 1.85 35.10 -45.79
C SER A 452 0.45 34.72 -45.26
N ALA A 453 -0.11 35.68 -44.52
CA ALA A 453 -1.48 35.91 -43.99
C ALA A 453 -1.64 37.46 -43.84
N PRO A 454 -2.61 38.11 -43.13
CA PRO A 454 -3.87 37.65 -42.51
C PRO A 454 -5.20 38.35 -43.00
N PRO A 455 -5.93 39.22 -42.25
CA PRO A 455 -7.35 39.05 -41.81
C PRO A 455 -8.35 40.05 -42.49
N PRO A 456 -9.65 40.26 -42.10
CA PRO A 456 -10.36 39.88 -40.85
C PRO A 456 -11.86 39.42 -40.94
N THR A 457 -12.48 39.36 -39.75
CA THR A 457 -13.87 39.07 -39.29
C THR A 457 -14.99 40.01 -39.85
N PRO A 458 -16.33 39.81 -39.60
CA PRO A 458 -16.98 39.18 -38.42
C PRO A 458 -18.30 38.35 -38.57
N THR A 459 -18.72 37.74 -37.45
CA THR A 459 -20.11 37.42 -36.98
C THR A 459 -21.14 36.72 -37.90
N GLN A 460 -21.72 35.59 -37.43
CA GLN A 460 -23.02 35.55 -36.71
C GLN A 460 -23.32 34.15 -36.13
N THR A 461 -24.38 34.02 -35.31
CA THR A 461 -24.78 32.80 -34.59
C THR A 461 -25.70 31.87 -35.40
N PRO A 462 -25.73 30.55 -35.12
CA PRO A 462 -26.58 29.59 -35.84
C PRO A 462 -28.01 29.50 -35.28
N PRO A 463 -29.04 29.33 -36.15
CA PRO A 463 -30.37 28.89 -35.74
C PRO A 463 -30.45 27.34 -35.62
N ASN A 464 -31.44 26.85 -34.88
CA ASN A 464 -31.62 25.42 -34.60
C ASN A 464 -32.34 24.63 -35.72
N ASN A 465 -31.89 23.39 -35.92
CA ASN A 465 -32.65 22.19 -36.31
C ASN A 465 -34.02 22.33 -37.00
N SER A 466 -34.14 21.85 -38.27
CA SER A 466 -35.18 20.89 -38.71
C SER A 466 -35.17 20.59 -40.22
N ALA A 467 -34.26 19.72 -40.69
CA ALA A 467 -34.33 19.11 -42.02
C ALA A 467 -33.53 17.79 -42.10
N LEU A 468 -33.74 17.03 -43.18
CA LEU A 468 -32.92 15.87 -43.60
C LEU A 468 -32.98 14.58 -42.75
N ALA A 469 -34.18 14.21 -42.30
CA ALA A 469 -34.53 12.80 -42.02
C ALA A 469 -35.24 12.17 -43.25
N ALA A 470 -34.62 12.22 -44.44
CA ALA A 470 -35.35 12.01 -45.71
C ALA A 470 -34.58 11.34 -46.88
N THR A 471 -33.42 10.71 -46.68
CA THR A 471 -32.66 10.11 -47.81
C THR A 471 -31.91 8.82 -47.47
N LEU A 472 -32.58 7.65 -47.49
CA LEU A 472 -31.99 6.32 -47.79
C LEU A 472 -33.07 5.20 -47.78
N ALA A 473 -33.96 5.20 -48.77
CA ALA A 473 -35.02 4.19 -48.90
C ALA A 473 -35.36 3.84 -50.36
N ALA A 474 -34.34 3.75 -51.23
CA ALA A 474 -34.51 3.43 -52.65
C ALA A 474 -33.29 2.75 -53.27
N THR A 475 -33.26 1.41 -53.27
CA THR A 475 -32.84 0.52 -54.38
C THR A 475 -32.72 -0.92 -53.88
N LEU A 476 -33.65 -1.80 -54.28
CA LEU A 476 -33.44 -3.16 -54.80
C LEU A 476 -34.75 -3.96 -54.75
N ALA A 477 -35.57 -3.79 -55.79
CA ALA A 477 -36.73 -4.64 -56.06
C ALA A 477 -36.76 -4.94 -57.57
N ALA A 478 -36.40 -6.17 -57.94
CA ALA A 478 -36.46 -6.68 -59.31
C ALA A 478 -36.66 -8.21 -59.27
N ALA A 479 -37.92 -8.64 -59.25
CA ALA A 479 -38.31 -9.99 -59.65
C ALA A 479 -38.53 -10.04 -61.18
N PRO A 480 -38.78 -11.21 -61.79
CA PRO A 480 -40.20 -11.60 -61.91
C PRO A 480 -40.52 -13.12 -61.90
N THR A 481 -41.71 -13.47 -61.38
CA THR A 481 -42.65 -14.55 -61.84
C THR A 481 -42.17 -16.02 -61.92
N THR A 482 -42.92 -17.08 -61.53
CA THR A 482 -44.30 -17.30 -60.99
C THR A 482 -44.30 -18.69 -60.26
N THR A 483 -45.37 -19.35 -59.77
CA THR A 483 -46.85 -19.28 -59.94
C THR A 483 -47.59 -19.76 -58.67
N THR A 484 -48.93 -19.74 -58.69
CA THR A 484 -49.92 -20.24 -57.71
C THR A 484 -50.51 -21.61 -58.15
N PRO A 485 -51.41 -22.34 -57.40
CA PRO A 485 -52.34 -21.85 -56.36
C PRO A 485 -52.73 -22.76 -55.14
N SER A 486 -53.42 -22.13 -54.16
CA SER A 486 -54.62 -22.53 -53.37
C SER A 486 -54.92 -24.01 -52.98
N ASN A 487 -55.65 -24.36 -51.89
CA ASN A 487 -56.52 -23.57 -51.01
C ASN A 487 -56.82 -24.22 -49.62
N SER A 488 -57.31 -23.41 -48.67
CA SER A 488 -58.16 -23.71 -47.47
C SER A 488 -58.48 -25.15 -47.00
N THR A 489 -58.38 -25.44 -45.68
CA THR A 489 -59.54 -25.56 -44.73
C THR A 489 -59.19 -25.94 -43.26
N LEU A 490 -59.88 -25.25 -42.32
CA LEU A 490 -60.38 -25.68 -41.00
C LEU A 490 -59.47 -26.20 -39.85
N LEU A 491 -60.08 -26.26 -38.64
CA LEU A 491 -59.48 -26.47 -37.29
C LEU A 491 -60.40 -27.43 -36.45
N PRO A 492 -60.07 -27.78 -35.19
CA PRO A 492 -59.85 -29.16 -34.71
C PRO A 492 -61.09 -29.89 -34.14
N MET A 493 -60.94 -31.18 -33.76
CA MET A 493 -61.68 -31.79 -32.63
C MET A 493 -60.97 -33.03 -32.03
N LEU A 494 -61.15 -33.20 -30.70
CA LEU A 494 -61.19 -34.39 -29.81
C LEU A 494 -60.22 -35.58 -30.07
N GLN A 495 -59.38 -36.05 -29.14
CA GLN A 495 -59.59 -36.61 -27.78
C GLN A 495 -60.17 -38.04 -27.69
N SER A 496 -59.52 -38.86 -26.84
CA SER A 496 -59.92 -40.19 -26.30
C SER A 496 -60.08 -41.35 -27.31
N SER A 497 -59.39 -42.48 -27.14
CA SER A 497 -59.76 -43.51 -26.15
C SER A 497 -58.63 -44.51 -25.83
N ILE A 498 -58.90 -45.51 -24.97
CA ILE A 498 -57.91 -46.35 -24.25
C ILE A 498 -58.15 -47.86 -24.50
N CYS A 499 -57.07 -48.66 -24.45
CA CYS A 499 -57.02 -50.16 -24.48
C CYS A 499 -57.48 -50.81 -25.81
N SER A 500 -56.88 -51.92 -26.28
CA SER A 500 -56.59 -53.17 -25.55
C SER A 500 -55.50 -54.06 -26.20
N ASN A 501 -55.07 -55.12 -25.50
CA ASN A 501 -54.08 -56.10 -25.98
C ASN A 501 -54.67 -57.13 -26.97
N SER A 502 -53.85 -57.61 -27.92
CA SER A 502 -53.98 -58.95 -28.53
C SER A 502 -52.60 -59.53 -28.89
N ARG A 503 -52.51 -60.83 -29.18
CA ARG A 503 -51.27 -61.63 -29.20
C ARG A 503 -50.81 -62.07 -30.60
N ASN A 504 -49.49 -62.26 -30.71
CA ASN A 504 -48.75 -63.22 -31.55
C ASN A 504 -49.04 -63.32 -33.06
N SER A 505 -48.06 -62.90 -33.87
CA SER A 505 -47.42 -63.76 -34.90
C SER A 505 -46.02 -63.23 -35.28
N PRO A 506 -45.05 -64.05 -35.76
CA PRO A 506 -43.64 -63.65 -35.90
C PRO A 506 -43.11 -63.61 -37.36
N ILE A 507 -41.81 -63.25 -37.51
CA ILE A 507 -40.92 -63.38 -38.70
C ILE A 507 -41.10 -62.27 -39.78
N PRO A 508 -40.03 -61.77 -40.47
CA PRO A 508 -38.58 -61.87 -40.25
C PRO A 508 -37.91 -60.50 -39.93
N LYS A 509 -36.58 -60.49 -39.72
CA LYS A 509 -35.73 -59.29 -39.72
C LYS A 509 -35.03 -59.12 -41.09
N SER A 510 -34.97 -57.91 -41.62
CA SER A 510 -34.02 -57.50 -42.67
C SER A 510 -32.83 -56.73 -42.05
N PRO A 511 -31.56 -57.04 -42.37
CA PRO A 511 -30.40 -56.57 -41.59
C PRO A 511 -29.67 -55.33 -42.15
N ASP A 512 -30.38 -54.30 -42.66
CA ASP A 512 -29.75 -53.17 -43.39
C ASP A 512 -30.10 -51.75 -42.87
N SER A 513 -30.66 -51.60 -41.66
CA SER A 513 -31.03 -50.27 -41.12
C SER A 513 -29.90 -49.48 -40.45
N ASN A 514 -28.82 -50.14 -40.00
CA ASN A 514 -27.97 -49.58 -38.94
C ASN A 514 -26.84 -48.65 -39.41
N HIS A 515 -26.51 -48.61 -40.71
CA HIS A 515 -25.48 -47.70 -41.24
C HIS A 515 -26.02 -46.34 -41.67
N ALA A 516 -27.30 -46.24 -42.06
CA ALA A 516 -27.91 -44.94 -42.40
C ALA A 516 -28.10 -44.05 -41.15
N ASP A 517 -28.42 -44.66 -40.01
CA ASP A 517 -28.82 -43.93 -38.80
C ASP A 517 -27.66 -43.44 -37.92
N SER A 518 -26.41 -43.81 -38.22
CA SER A 518 -25.23 -43.18 -37.61
C SER A 518 -24.81 -41.92 -38.37
N ALA A 519 -24.69 -42.00 -39.71
CA ALA A 519 -24.33 -40.87 -40.56
C ALA A 519 -25.32 -39.70 -40.47
N SER A 520 -26.63 -39.99 -40.34
CA SER A 520 -27.67 -38.98 -40.09
C SER A 520 -27.48 -38.26 -38.75
N ARG A 521 -27.08 -38.99 -37.70
CA ARG A 521 -26.85 -38.43 -36.36
C ARG A 521 -25.57 -37.61 -36.29
N GLU A 522 -24.49 -38.03 -36.95
CA GLU A 522 -23.25 -37.27 -37.05
C GLU A 522 -23.45 -35.98 -37.84
N THR A 523 -24.11 -36.02 -39.01
CA THR A 523 -24.40 -34.80 -39.79
C THR A 523 -25.30 -33.81 -39.03
N VAL A 524 -26.32 -34.29 -38.30
CA VAL A 524 -27.15 -33.43 -37.42
C VAL A 524 -26.35 -32.87 -36.23
N PHE A 525 -25.41 -33.63 -35.65
CA PHE A 525 -24.54 -33.14 -34.59
C PHE A 525 -23.56 -32.06 -35.07
N ILE A 526 -22.96 -32.28 -36.25
CA ILE A 526 -22.06 -31.33 -36.92
C ILE A 526 -22.83 -30.05 -37.29
N ALA A 527 -24.02 -30.16 -37.89
CA ALA A 527 -24.86 -29.01 -38.22
C ALA A 527 -25.26 -28.19 -36.97
N ARG A 528 -25.65 -28.85 -35.86
CA ARG A 528 -25.92 -28.20 -34.57
C ARG A 528 -24.70 -27.51 -33.98
N THR A 529 -23.50 -28.04 -34.22
CA THR A 529 -22.24 -27.46 -33.76
C THR A 529 -21.90 -26.21 -34.56
N TYR A 530 -21.99 -26.26 -35.90
CA TYR A 530 -21.82 -25.07 -36.75
C TYR A 530 -22.87 -23.99 -36.44
N ALA A 531 -24.14 -24.35 -36.25
CA ALA A 531 -25.19 -23.39 -35.87
C ALA A 531 -24.88 -22.67 -34.54
N ARG A 532 -24.35 -23.39 -33.54
CA ARG A 532 -23.90 -22.80 -32.27
C ARG A 532 -22.70 -21.87 -32.45
N MET A 533 -21.70 -22.28 -33.24
CA MET A 533 -20.53 -21.44 -33.54
C MET A 533 -20.93 -20.16 -34.28
N SER A 534 -21.79 -20.26 -35.30
CA SER A 534 -22.33 -19.09 -36.02
C SER A 534 -23.13 -18.16 -35.11
N LEU A 535 -23.96 -18.70 -34.20
CA LEU A 535 -24.69 -17.90 -33.23
C LEU A 535 -23.75 -17.15 -32.27
N VAL A 536 -22.68 -17.80 -31.78
CA VAL A 536 -21.65 -17.15 -30.96
C VAL A 536 -20.94 -16.05 -31.75
N ILE A 537 -20.58 -16.29 -33.01
CA ILE A 537 -19.95 -15.28 -33.88
C ILE A 537 -20.87 -14.08 -34.09
N VAL A 538 -22.17 -14.30 -34.37
CA VAL A 538 -23.15 -13.20 -34.52
C VAL A 538 -23.32 -12.42 -33.21
N ILE A 539 -23.40 -13.10 -32.06
CA ILE A 539 -23.46 -12.43 -30.75
C ILE A 539 -22.20 -11.59 -30.50
N CYS A 540 -21.00 -12.12 -30.81
CA CYS A 540 -19.75 -11.37 -30.71
C CYS A 540 -19.71 -10.16 -31.65
N ILE A 541 -20.19 -10.29 -32.90
CA ILE A 541 -20.28 -9.16 -33.84
C ILE A 541 -21.25 -8.10 -33.33
N LEU A 542 -22.44 -8.48 -32.87
CA LEU A 542 -23.43 -7.56 -32.30
C LEU A 542 -22.89 -6.87 -31.04
N LEU A 543 -22.17 -7.59 -30.17
CA LEU A 543 -21.49 -7.02 -29.00
C LEU A 543 -20.40 -6.02 -29.42
N ILE A 544 -19.59 -6.33 -30.43
CA ILE A 544 -18.56 -5.43 -30.96
C ILE A 544 -19.19 -4.18 -31.59
N VAL A 545 -20.24 -4.32 -32.39
CA VAL A 545 -20.98 -3.19 -32.99
C VAL A 545 -21.62 -2.31 -31.91
N TRP A 546 -22.24 -2.91 -30.89
CA TRP A 546 -22.80 -2.17 -29.75
C TRP A 546 -21.71 -1.45 -28.94
N LEU A 547 -20.58 -2.13 -28.66
CA LEU A 547 -19.43 -1.53 -27.97
C LEU A 547 -18.81 -0.37 -28.77
N LEU A 548 -18.70 -0.51 -30.10
CA LEU A 548 -18.21 0.54 -30.99
C LEU A 548 -19.18 1.72 -31.05
N TRP A 549 -20.48 1.48 -31.17
CA TRP A 549 -21.52 2.52 -31.12
C TRP A 549 -21.47 3.28 -29.78
N CYS A 550 -21.32 2.57 -28.65
CA CYS A 550 -21.13 3.15 -27.33
C CYS A 550 -19.78 3.89 -27.13
N THR A 551 -18.80 3.75 -28.04
CA THR A 551 -17.61 4.63 -28.09
C THR A 551 -17.73 5.79 -29.07
N CYS A 552 -18.41 5.60 -30.20
CA CYS A 552 -18.56 6.61 -31.25
C CYS A 552 -19.73 7.58 -30.99
N ARG A 553 -20.61 7.27 -30.04
CA ARG A 553 -21.62 8.18 -29.51
C ARG A 553 -20.94 9.31 -28.72
N ASN A 554 -20.61 10.39 -29.42
CA ASN A 554 -20.29 11.67 -28.79
C ASN A 554 -21.55 12.29 -28.18
N ASP A 555 -21.59 12.44 -26.86
CA ASP A 555 -22.52 13.36 -26.21
C ASP A 555 -22.10 14.79 -26.58
N ALA A 556 -22.93 15.49 -27.35
CA ALA A 556 -22.60 16.78 -27.98
C ALA A 556 -22.30 17.95 -27.01
N LYS A 557 -22.42 17.73 -25.70
CA LYS A 557 -22.07 18.68 -24.63
C LYS A 557 -20.60 18.60 -24.18
N LEU A 558 -19.90 17.51 -24.49
CA LEU A 558 -18.55 17.21 -23.96
C LEU A 558 -17.43 17.65 -24.91
N PRO A 559 -16.23 17.99 -24.39
CA PRO A 559 -15.08 18.37 -25.22
C PRO A 559 -14.69 17.30 -26.25
N PRO A 560 -14.23 17.71 -27.46
CA PRO A 560 -13.82 16.80 -28.53
C PRO A 560 -12.62 15.94 -28.11
N GLY A 561 -12.28 14.90 -28.87
CA GLY A 561 -11.13 14.07 -28.54
C GLY A 561 -10.91 12.86 -29.45
N PRO A 562 -9.76 12.17 -29.28
CA PRO A 562 -9.40 11.02 -30.10
C PRO A 562 -10.25 9.78 -29.80
N PHE A 563 -10.44 8.94 -30.81
CA PHE A 563 -11.03 7.62 -30.66
C PHE A 563 -10.25 6.76 -29.65
N GLY A 564 -10.95 6.00 -28.82
CA GLY A 564 -10.37 5.06 -27.87
C GLY A 564 -11.14 3.74 -27.86
N LEU A 565 -10.45 2.63 -27.58
CA LEU A 565 -11.04 1.29 -27.61
C LEU A 565 -12.15 1.12 -26.57
N PRO A 566 -13.20 0.31 -26.82
CA PRO A 566 -14.36 0.23 -25.91
C PRO A 566 -14.06 -0.16 -24.45
N ILE A 567 -13.03 -0.98 -24.22
CA ILE A 567 -12.69 -1.48 -22.87
C ILE A 567 -11.58 -0.66 -22.20
N VAL A 568 -10.50 -0.34 -22.93
CA VAL A 568 -9.28 0.31 -22.39
C VAL A 568 -9.17 1.80 -22.72
N GLY A 569 -10.05 2.32 -23.59
CA GLY A 569 -9.97 3.69 -24.08
C GLY A 569 -8.70 3.96 -24.89
N TYR A 570 -8.12 5.14 -24.69
CA TYR A 570 -6.89 5.60 -25.29
C TYR A 570 -5.62 5.09 -24.58
N MET A 571 -5.76 4.28 -23.52
CA MET A 571 -4.64 3.81 -22.68
C MET A 571 -3.45 3.20 -23.45
N PRO A 572 -3.63 2.40 -24.53
CA PRO A 572 -2.50 1.88 -25.30
C PRO A 572 -1.63 2.95 -25.98
N TRP A 573 -2.17 4.12 -26.28
CA TRP A 573 -1.49 5.20 -27.01
C TRP A 573 -0.91 6.29 -26.10
N LEU A 574 -1.27 6.33 -24.80
CA LEU A 574 -0.71 7.30 -23.84
C LEU A 574 0.82 7.21 -23.72
N GLY A 575 1.37 5.99 -23.83
CA GLY A 575 2.81 5.73 -23.80
C GLY A 575 3.48 6.01 -22.45
N SER A 576 4.82 5.95 -22.42
CA SER A 576 5.62 6.12 -21.20
C SER A 576 5.96 7.58 -20.85
N LYS A 577 5.74 8.52 -21.78
CA LYS A 577 5.92 9.97 -21.61
C LYS A 577 4.58 10.70 -21.82
N MET A 578 3.63 10.46 -20.92
CA MET A 578 2.25 10.91 -21.06
C MET A 578 2.12 12.43 -21.23
N ASN A 579 3.02 13.22 -20.62
CA ASN A 579 3.11 14.67 -20.82
C ASN A 579 3.30 15.07 -22.29
N LEU A 580 4.14 14.36 -23.04
CA LEU A 580 4.35 14.63 -24.47
C LEU A 580 3.13 14.20 -25.30
N THR A 581 2.54 13.05 -25.01
CA THR A 581 1.36 12.55 -25.72
C THR A 581 0.16 13.48 -25.56
N LEU A 582 -0.09 13.94 -24.33
CA LEU A 582 -1.18 14.87 -24.05
C LEU A 582 -0.95 16.26 -24.67
N THR A 583 0.31 16.70 -24.77
CA THR A 583 0.66 17.95 -25.45
C THR A 583 0.49 17.85 -26.99
N LYS A 584 0.78 16.69 -27.60
CA LYS A 584 0.46 16.44 -29.03
C LYS A 584 -1.04 16.38 -29.32
N LEU A 585 -1.86 15.99 -28.35
CA LEU A 585 -3.32 16.05 -28.48
C LEU A 585 -3.85 17.49 -28.33
N TRP A 586 -3.20 18.35 -27.55
CA TRP A 586 -3.54 19.79 -27.48
C TRP A 586 -3.40 20.46 -28.85
N GLU A 587 -2.31 20.17 -29.58
CA GLU A 587 -2.08 20.64 -30.96
C GLU A 587 -3.18 20.21 -31.97
N GLN A 588 -3.95 19.17 -31.66
CA GLN A 588 -4.99 18.60 -32.53
C GLN A 588 -6.43 18.97 -32.12
N TYR A 589 -6.71 19.06 -30.82
CA TYR A 589 -8.07 19.21 -30.28
C TYR A 589 -8.30 20.54 -29.53
N GLY A 590 -7.27 21.38 -29.37
CA GLY A 590 -7.36 22.66 -28.67
C GLY A 590 -7.30 22.55 -27.15
N ASP A 591 -7.38 23.69 -26.47
CA ASP A 591 -7.09 23.85 -25.02
C ASP A 591 -7.80 22.84 -24.11
N VAL A 592 -9.01 22.44 -24.47
CA VAL A 592 -9.83 21.49 -23.68
C VAL A 592 -10.33 20.38 -24.59
N TYR A 593 -9.91 19.15 -24.29
CA TYR A 593 -10.33 17.93 -24.99
C TYR A 593 -10.65 16.82 -23.99
N SER A 594 -11.29 15.73 -24.44
CA SER A 594 -11.59 14.57 -23.60
C SER A 594 -10.97 13.28 -24.12
N ILE A 595 -10.54 12.41 -23.22
CA ILE A 595 -10.07 11.06 -23.52
C ILE A 595 -10.79 10.04 -22.65
N ARG A 596 -11.01 8.83 -23.20
CA ARG A 596 -11.44 7.67 -22.41
C ARG A 596 -10.19 6.94 -21.92
N VAL A 597 -10.12 6.59 -20.64
CA VAL A 597 -9.03 5.80 -20.07
C VAL A 597 -9.68 4.69 -19.23
N GLY A 598 -9.56 3.45 -19.70
CA GLY A 598 -10.36 2.35 -19.15
C GLY A 598 -11.87 2.58 -19.31
N SER A 599 -12.61 2.42 -18.21
CA SER A 599 -14.06 2.69 -18.16
C SER A 599 -14.41 4.14 -17.80
N ARG A 600 -13.43 5.03 -17.60
CA ARG A 600 -13.68 6.45 -17.23
C ARG A 600 -13.44 7.39 -18.41
N LYS A 601 -14.25 8.45 -18.52
CA LYS A 601 -13.92 9.62 -19.35
C LYS A 601 -13.14 10.63 -18.50
N LEU A 602 -12.20 11.34 -19.12
CA LEU A 602 -11.29 12.28 -18.51
C LEU A 602 -11.20 13.51 -19.40
N VAL A 603 -11.40 14.70 -18.83
CA VAL A 603 -11.13 15.98 -19.52
C VAL A 603 -9.68 16.38 -19.29
N VAL A 604 -9.00 16.86 -20.32
CA VAL A 604 -7.62 17.34 -20.26
C VAL A 604 -7.61 18.81 -20.66
N VAL A 605 -6.93 19.63 -19.84
CA VAL A 605 -6.88 21.09 -19.97
C VAL A 605 -5.43 21.51 -20.16
N ASN A 606 -5.18 22.33 -21.17
CA ASN A 606 -3.86 22.65 -21.71
C ASN A 606 -3.73 24.16 -21.97
N GLY A 607 -2.51 24.65 -22.13
CA GLY A 607 -2.23 26.06 -22.37
C GLY A 607 -2.39 26.95 -21.12
N GLN A 608 -1.72 28.09 -21.12
CA GLN A 608 -1.66 28.99 -19.97
C GLN A 608 -3.04 29.53 -19.58
N ARG A 609 -3.78 30.01 -20.59
CA ARG A 609 -5.07 30.70 -20.43
C ARG A 609 -6.15 29.80 -19.81
N ALA A 610 -6.33 28.59 -20.34
CA ALA A 610 -7.38 27.68 -19.89
C ALA A 610 -7.06 27.07 -18.51
N ILE A 611 -5.79 26.67 -18.26
CA ILE A 611 -5.38 26.16 -16.94
C ILE A 611 -5.51 27.25 -15.87
N ARG A 612 -5.05 28.48 -16.14
CA ARG A 612 -5.13 29.59 -15.17
C ARG A 612 -6.58 29.99 -14.91
N GLY A 613 -7.43 30.11 -15.94
CA GLY A 613 -8.85 30.40 -15.77
C GLY A 613 -9.62 29.33 -15.00
N ALA A 614 -9.28 28.05 -15.18
CA ALA A 614 -9.91 26.95 -14.45
C ALA A 614 -9.48 26.87 -12.98
N LEU A 615 -8.21 27.15 -12.66
CA LEU A 615 -7.66 26.94 -11.32
C LEU A 615 -7.59 28.21 -10.46
N ALA A 616 -7.49 29.41 -11.03
CA ALA A 616 -7.33 30.64 -10.25
C ALA A 616 -8.67 31.25 -9.80
N THR A 617 -9.72 31.09 -10.61
CA THR A 617 -10.96 31.88 -10.48
C THR A 617 -12.04 31.23 -9.59
N ASP A 618 -12.11 29.90 -9.55
CA ASP A 618 -13.21 29.17 -8.90
C ASP A 618 -12.70 27.88 -8.22
N ASP A 619 -13.45 27.34 -7.25
CA ASP A 619 -13.20 26.03 -6.65
C ASP A 619 -13.93 24.87 -7.35
N ASN A 620 -14.64 25.13 -8.47
CA ASN A 620 -15.25 24.14 -9.36
C ASN A 620 -14.41 22.87 -9.58
N PHE A 621 -13.08 23.00 -9.76
CA PHE A 621 -12.17 21.88 -10.01
C PHE A 621 -11.35 21.46 -8.79
N ALA A 622 -11.69 21.90 -7.57
CA ALA A 622 -10.94 21.59 -6.35
C ALA A 622 -11.11 20.14 -5.86
N GLY A 623 -12.04 19.37 -6.42
CA GLY A 623 -12.30 17.98 -6.03
C GLY A 623 -11.18 17.00 -6.42
N ARG A 624 -11.23 15.80 -5.81
CA ARG A 624 -10.44 14.63 -6.19
C ARG A 624 -11.35 13.49 -6.68
N PRO A 625 -10.96 12.74 -7.72
CA PRO A 625 -11.71 11.59 -8.19
C PRO A 625 -11.60 10.42 -7.22
N ASP A 626 -12.69 9.64 -7.11
CA ASP A 626 -12.73 8.45 -6.27
C ASP A 626 -11.94 7.29 -6.92
N PHE A 627 -10.64 7.29 -6.65
CA PHE A 627 -9.63 6.38 -7.16
C PHE A 627 -9.12 5.50 -6.02
N PHE A 628 -8.85 4.22 -6.30
CA PHE A 628 -8.40 3.25 -5.30
C PHE A 628 -7.05 3.68 -4.70
N THR A 629 -6.10 4.14 -5.53
CA THR A 629 -4.81 4.62 -5.06
C THR A 629 -4.92 5.89 -4.20
N PHE A 630 -5.87 6.77 -4.51
CA PHE A 630 -6.07 8.03 -3.78
C PHE A 630 -6.65 7.79 -2.38
N ARG A 631 -7.48 6.76 -2.19
CA ARG A 631 -8.00 6.36 -0.86
C ARG A 631 -6.91 5.85 0.10
N LEU A 632 -5.74 5.44 -0.42
CA LEU A 632 -4.64 4.90 0.39
C LEU A 632 -3.61 5.98 0.82
N VAL A 633 -3.60 7.14 0.14
CA VAL A 633 -2.57 8.17 0.27
C VAL A 633 -3.14 9.42 0.94
N SER A 634 -2.63 9.73 2.14
CA SER A 634 -2.97 10.95 2.88
C SER A 634 -2.71 12.21 2.05
N GLY A 635 -3.62 13.18 2.09
CA GLY A 635 -3.55 14.42 1.31
C GLY A 635 -4.12 14.35 -0.12
N PHE A 636 -4.53 13.16 -0.59
CA PHE A 636 -5.30 12.99 -1.85
C PHE A 636 -6.82 12.98 -1.62
N ASP A 637 -7.26 13.43 -0.44
CA ASP A 637 -8.66 13.54 0.00
C ASP A 637 -9.46 14.58 -0.78
N ASP A 638 -10.79 14.38 -0.85
CA ASP A 638 -11.70 15.20 -1.64
C ASP A 638 -12.01 16.57 -0.99
N PHE A 639 -12.54 17.51 -1.77
CA PHE A 639 -12.77 18.88 -1.33
C PHE A 639 -13.93 18.95 -0.34
N SER A 640 -13.58 19.15 0.94
CA SER A 640 -14.47 19.12 2.10
C SER A 640 -14.12 20.24 3.07
N PRO A 641 -15.00 20.61 4.03
CA PRO A 641 -14.65 21.54 5.11
C PRO A 641 -13.39 21.10 5.88
N ALA A 642 -13.28 19.81 6.18
CA ALA A 642 -12.11 19.23 6.83
C ALA A 642 -10.83 19.36 5.97
N TYR A 643 -10.90 19.21 4.64
CA TYR A 643 -9.77 19.54 3.76
C TYR A 643 -9.41 21.04 3.82
N LYS A 644 -10.40 21.94 3.80
CA LYS A 644 -10.17 23.39 3.93
C LYS A 644 -9.44 23.70 5.24
N ARG A 645 -9.88 23.10 6.36
CA ARG A 645 -9.24 23.22 7.70
C ARG A 645 -7.79 22.74 7.66
N ARG A 646 -7.54 21.48 7.26
CA ARG A 646 -6.17 20.92 7.13
C ARG A 646 -5.27 21.78 6.22
N LYS A 647 -5.79 22.32 5.12
CA LYS A 647 -5.05 23.22 4.24
C LYS A 647 -4.72 24.58 4.90
N LYS A 648 -5.62 25.16 5.70
CA LYS A 648 -5.38 26.37 6.52
C LYS A 648 -4.24 26.08 7.53
N LEU A 649 -4.31 24.95 8.23
CA LEU A 649 -3.30 24.52 9.22
C LEU A 649 -1.92 24.24 8.59
N ILE A 650 -1.84 23.53 7.46
CA ILE A 650 -0.57 23.30 6.74
C ILE A 650 0.10 24.63 6.36
N LEU A 651 -0.68 25.63 5.93
CA LEU A 651 -0.14 26.95 5.59
C LEU A 651 0.33 27.72 6.84
N LYS A 652 -0.44 27.70 7.95
CA LYS A 652 0.01 28.25 9.25
C LYS A 652 1.33 27.60 9.71
N ALA A 653 1.45 26.27 9.58
CA ALA A 653 2.65 25.51 9.96
C ALA A 653 3.89 25.89 9.13
N MET A 654 3.77 25.90 7.80
CA MET A 654 4.86 26.29 6.88
C MET A 654 5.27 27.77 7.06
N ALA A 655 4.31 28.63 7.41
CA ALA A 655 4.57 30.04 7.71
C ALA A 655 5.36 30.23 9.03
N MET A 656 5.21 29.32 10.01
CA MET A 656 6.03 29.38 11.24
C MET A 656 7.52 29.32 10.92
N PHE A 657 7.95 28.35 10.11
CA PHE A 657 9.36 28.16 9.77
C PHE A 657 9.89 29.23 8.81
N THR A 658 9.09 29.67 7.85
CA THR A 658 9.54 30.62 6.82
C THR A 658 9.46 32.10 7.23
N HIS A 659 8.71 32.42 8.30
CA HIS A 659 8.61 33.79 8.84
C HIS A 659 9.11 33.94 10.29
N ARG A 660 8.70 33.08 11.23
CA ARG A 660 9.05 33.24 12.67
C ARG A 660 10.40 32.61 13.02
N ARG A 661 10.68 31.41 12.52
CA ARG A 661 11.90 30.62 12.81
C ARG A 661 12.84 30.53 11.60
N ARG A 662 12.87 31.60 10.80
CA ARG A 662 13.62 31.66 9.54
C ARG A 662 15.12 31.54 9.74
N GLU A 663 15.66 32.21 10.75
CA GLU A 663 17.11 32.22 11.04
C GLU A 663 17.62 30.83 11.47
N GLU A 664 16.81 30.06 12.20
CA GLU A 664 17.11 28.66 12.50
C GLU A 664 17.05 27.79 11.24
N LEU A 665 16.05 28.00 10.38
CA LEU A 665 15.93 27.29 9.09
C LEU A 665 17.12 27.62 8.16
N GLU A 666 17.60 28.87 8.17
CA GLU A 666 18.81 29.33 7.47
C GLU A 666 20.08 28.66 8.03
N ALA A 667 20.21 28.52 9.35
CA ALA A 667 21.32 27.78 9.97
C ALA A 667 21.28 26.27 9.65
N VAL A 668 20.10 25.64 9.64
CA VAL A 668 19.93 24.23 9.27
C VAL A 668 20.22 24.00 7.79
N ALA A 669 19.78 24.92 6.92
CA ALA A 669 20.10 24.86 5.49
C ALA A 669 21.60 25.08 5.23
N ALA A 670 22.25 25.99 5.95
CA ALA A 670 23.71 26.18 5.92
C ALA A 670 24.47 24.90 6.31
N LYS A 671 24.04 24.20 7.37
CA LYS A 671 24.59 22.89 7.78
C LYS A 671 24.38 21.82 6.70
N ALA A 672 23.19 21.73 6.12
CA ALA A 672 22.88 20.77 5.05
C ALA A 672 23.69 21.04 3.75
N VAL A 673 23.87 22.31 3.38
CA VAL A 673 24.80 22.73 2.31
C VAL A 673 26.23 22.29 2.64
N GLY A 674 26.70 22.49 3.88
CA GLY A 674 28.02 22.03 4.30
C GLY A 674 28.21 20.51 4.15
N PHE A 675 27.22 19.72 4.53
CA PHE A 675 27.23 18.26 4.32
C PHE A 675 27.28 17.88 2.84
N LEU A 676 26.53 18.58 1.98
CA LEU A 676 26.55 18.39 0.52
C LEU A 676 27.94 18.69 -0.06
N MET A 677 28.55 19.83 0.27
CA MET A 677 29.89 20.17 -0.21
C MET A 677 30.94 19.16 0.28
N ALA A 678 30.85 18.70 1.53
CA ALA A 678 31.73 17.69 2.08
C ALA A 678 31.61 16.31 1.42
N GLU A 679 30.43 15.93 0.91
CA GLU A 679 30.25 14.70 0.11
C GLU A 679 30.76 14.87 -1.33
N LEU A 680 30.49 16.02 -1.98
CA LEU A 680 30.98 16.30 -3.33
C LEU A 680 32.52 16.43 -3.37
N LYS A 681 33.14 17.01 -2.34
CA LYS A 681 34.60 17.11 -2.17
C LYS A 681 35.32 15.76 -2.24
N GLN A 682 34.71 14.69 -1.73
CA GLN A 682 35.30 13.34 -1.72
C GLN A 682 35.47 12.76 -3.15
N ALA A 683 34.76 13.31 -4.13
CA ALA A 683 34.84 12.93 -5.53
C ALA A 683 35.12 14.12 -6.47
N ALA A 684 35.79 15.16 -5.95
CA ALA A 684 36.29 16.31 -6.70
C ALA A 684 36.99 15.89 -8.01
N GLY A 685 36.65 16.55 -9.12
CA GLY A 685 37.24 16.30 -10.44
C GLY A 685 36.87 14.96 -11.09
N LYS A 686 35.92 14.19 -10.51
CA LYS A 686 35.44 12.92 -11.08
C LYS A 686 33.94 13.02 -11.43
N PRO A 687 33.42 12.23 -12.39
CA PRO A 687 31.99 12.18 -12.67
C PRO A 687 31.19 11.53 -11.51
N VAL A 688 30.29 12.31 -10.90
CA VAL A 688 29.47 11.94 -9.73
C VAL A 688 27.99 11.99 -10.08
N ASP A 689 27.21 11.02 -9.60
CA ASP A 689 25.74 11.10 -9.59
C ASP A 689 25.29 11.95 -8.37
N PRO A 690 24.72 13.16 -8.58
CA PRO A 690 24.37 14.07 -7.49
C PRO A 690 23.13 13.63 -6.70
N LYS A 691 22.41 12.58 -7.13
CA LYS A 691 21.13 12.18 -6.52
C LYS A 691 21.25 11.86 -5.04
N LYS A 692 22.12 10.92 -4.64
CA LYS A 692 22.25 10.50 -3.23
C LYS A 692 22.70 11.65 -2.32
N PRO A 693 23.75 12.44 -2.64
CA PRO A 693 24.12 13.62 -1.85
C PRO A 693 23.00 14.65 -1.70
N LEU A 694 22.27 14.98 -2.79
CA LEU A 694 21.17 15.94 -2.74
C LEU A 694 20.01 15.47 -1.86
N TYR A 695 19.52 14.25 -2.07
CA TYR A 695 18.42 13.72 -1.26
C TYR A 695 18.80 13.65 0.23
N ARG A 696 20.05 13.30 0.58
CA ARG A 696 20.56 13.33 1.97
C ARG A 696 20.43 14.73 2.58
N ALA A 697 21.02 15.74 1.93
CA ALA A 697 21.05 17.10 2.47
C ALA A 697 19.65 17.72 2.62
N VAL A 698 18.78 17.52 1.63
CA VAL A 698 17.38 17.98 1.67
C VAL A 698 16.58 17.23 2.75
N CYS A 699 16.82 15.94 2.94
CA CYS A 699 16.19 15.14 4.01
C CYS A 699 16.49 15.71 5.41
N THR A 700 17.70 16.24 5.65
CA THR A 700 18.06 16.88 6.94
C THR A 700 17.22 18.13 7.23
N ILE A 701 16.89 18.96 6.22
CA ILE A 701 16.07 20.17 6.42
C ILE A 701 14.61 19.79 6.65
N MET A 702 14.02 18.94 5.80
CA MET A 702 12.64 18.48 5.99
C MET A 702 12.47 17.64 7.26
N GLY A 703 13.50 16.93 7.73
CA GLY A 703 13.53 16.24 9.02
C GLY A 703 13.45 17.19 10.20
N TYR A 704 14.16 18.31 10.14
CA TYR A 704 14.07 19.39 11.12
C TYR A 704 12.70 20.08 11.11
N VAL A 705 12.17 20.43 9.93
CA VAL A 705 10.86 21.09 9.79
C VAL A 705 9.70 20.19 10.25
N CYS A 706 9.72 18.89 9.93
CA CYS A 706 8.62 17.97 10.25
C CYS A 706 8.74 17.25 11.59
N TYR A 707 9.96 16.97 12.06
CA TYR A 707 10.21 16.08 13.21
C TYR A 707 11.27 16.62 14.20
N GLY A 708 11.73 17.87 14.04
CA GLY A 708 12.84 18.46 14.81
C GLY A 708 14.18 17.73 14.69
N GLN A 709 14.28 16.71 13.83
CA GLN A 709 15.42 15.79 13.77
C GLN A 709 16.47 16.24 12.75
N HIS A 710 17.71 16.36 13.22
CA HIS A 710 18.86 16.46 12.33
C HIS A 710 19.33 15.05 11.93
N PHE A 711 18.92 14.59 10.75
CA PHE A 711 19.46 13.35 10.21
C PHE A 711 20.93 13.50 9.82
N ASP A 712 21.80 12.67 10.40
CA ASP A 712 23.22 12.59 10.07
C ASP A 712 23.47 11.87 8.74
N LYS A 713 24.53 12.29 8.04
CA LYS A 713 24.89 11.89 6.66
C LYS A 713 24.89 10.39 6.41
N ASP A 714 25.42 9.62 7.36
CA ASP A 714 25.64 8.17 7.25
C ASP A 714 24.68 7.36 8.14
N SER A 715 23.57 7.97 8.57
CA SER A 715 22.48 7.26 9.26
C SER A 715 21.82 6.19 8.38
N VAL A 716 21.53 5.03 8.97
CA VAL A 716 20.87 3.90 8.29
C VAL A 716 19.42 4.28 7.94
N GLU A 717 18.85 5.16 8.75
CA GLU A 717 17.51 5.74 8.67
C GLU A 717 17.32 6.50 7.35
N VAL A 718 18.25 7.40 7.02
CA VAL A 718 18.22 8.09 5.71
C VAL A 718 18.36 7.08 4.57
N GLY A 719 19.23 6.08 4.69
CA GLY A 719 19.32 4.99 3.70
C GLY A 719 17.96 4.35 3.38
N ARG A 720 17.20 3.97 4.42
CA ARG A 720 15.84 3.41 4.29
C ARG A 720 14.84 4.40 3.68
N ILE A 721 14.93 5.69 4.04
CA ILE A 721 14.08 6.75 3.47
C ILE A 721 14.33 6.89 1.95
N LEU A 722 15.59 6.85 1.50
CA LEU A 722 15.94 6.91 0.08
C LEU A 722 15.41 5.71 -0.71
N GLU A 723 15.57 4.49 -0.19
CA GLU A 723 15.10 3.27 -0.83
C GLU A 723 13.56 3.24 -0.93
N THR A 724 12.88 3.68 0.13
CA THR A 724 11.43 3.84 0.18
C THR A 724 10.93 4.88 -0.83
N ALA A 725 11.62 6.02 -0.97
CA ALA A 725 11.30 7.04 -1.96
C ALA A 725 11.48 6.54 -3.41
N ASP A 726 12.53 5.74 -3.67
CA ASP A 726 12.75 5.13 -4.99
C ASP A 726 11.77 3.99 -5.29
N GLU A 727 11.29 3.25 -4.28
CA GLU A 727 10.16 2.33 -4.46
C GLU A 727 8.87 3.11 -4.78
N PHE A 728 8.57 4.19 -4.06
CA PHE A 728 7.41 5.04 -4.30
C PHE A 728 7.40 5.66 -5.69
N ALA A 729 8.52 6.23 -6.15
CA ALA A 729 8.62 6.81 -7.49
C ALA A 729 8.41 5.77 -8.61
N ARG A 730 8.75 4.49 -8.37
CA ARG A 730 8.52 3.39 -9.33
C ARG A 730 7.07 2.90 -9.34
N THR A 731 6.36 2.95 -8.21
CA THR A 731 4.97 2.44 -8.08
C THR A 731 3.90 3.51 -8.29
N ALA A 732 4.11 4.73 -7.77
CA ALA A 732 3.17 5.85 -7.87
C ALA A 732 3.28 6.52 -9.26
N ARG A 733 2.45 6.04 -10.20
CA ARG A 733 2.43 6.50 -11.60
C ARG A 733 1.01 6.87 -12.00
N PHE A 734 0.85 7.87 -12.88
CA PHE A 734 -0.43 8.04 -13.57
C PHE A 734 -0.76 6.78 -14.38
N GLY A 735 -2.04 6.36 -14.36
CA GLY A 735 -2.52 5.23 -15.15
C GLY A 735 -2.53 3.86 -14.44
N VAL A 736 -2.46 3.77 -13.11
CA VAL A 736 -2.57 2.48 -12.39
C VAL A 736 -3.89 1.78 -12.74
N LEU A 737 -3.80 0.54 -13.23
CA LEU A 737 -4.92 -0.15 -13.90
C LEU A 737 -6.20 -0.23 -13.04
N CYS A 738 -6.06 -0.42 -11.73
CA CYS A 738 -7.19 -0.54 -10.81
C CYS A 738 -8.01 0.75 -10.64
N ASP A 739 -7.43 1.93 -10.89
CA ASP A 739 -8.17 3.20 -10.79
C ASP A 739 -9.09 3.43 -11.98
N TYR A 740 -8.64 3.02 -13.17
CA TYR A 740 -9.31 3.25 -14.46
C TYR A 740 -10.14 2.04 -14.94
N ILE A 741 -9.82 0.84 -14.48
CA ILE A 741 -10.56 -0.41 -14.75
C ILE A 741 -10.71 -1.21 -13.44
N PRO A 742 -11.57 -0.78 -12.49
CA PRO A 742 -11.64 -1.38 -11.15
C PRO A 742 -11.96 -2.87 -11.13
N TRP A 743 -12.81 -3.34 -12.06
CA TRP A 743 -13.14 -4.77 -12.20
C TRP A 743 -11.94 -5.63 -12.65
N ALA A 744 -10.92 -5.04 -13.28
CA ALA A 744 -9.70 -5.71 -13.71
C ALA A 744 -8.57 -5.65 -12.67
N SER A 745 -8.82 -5.08 -11.49
CA SER A 745 -7.87 -5.01 -10.37
C SER A 745 -7.25 -6.36 -9.98
N TRP A 746 -7.94 -7.47 -10.24
CA TRP A 746 -7.42 -8.82 -9.99
C TRP A 746 -6.15 -9.14 -10.80
N LEU A 747 -6.00 -8.59 -12.02
CA LEU A 747 -4.81 -8.75 -12.87
C LEU A 747 -3.56 -8.12 -12.24
N VAL A 748 -3.73 -7.06 -11.45
CA VAL A 748 -2.64 -6.26 -10.86
C VAL A 748 -2.49 -6.50 -9.34
N ARG A 749 -3.09 -7.54 -8.78
CA ARG A 749 -3.02 -7.90 -7.34
C ARG A 749 -1.62 -7.82 -6.75
N LYS A 750 -0.60 -8.38 -7.42
CA LYS A 750 0.80 -8.35 -6.93
C LYS A 750 1.42 -6.94 -6.93
N GLN A 751 0.96 -6.04 -7.80
CA GLN A 751 1.41 -4.64 -7.83
C GLN A 751 0.67 -3.81 -6.77
N VAL A 752 -0.65 -4.03 -6.64
CA VAL A 752 -1.49 -3.41 -5.61
C VAL A 752 -1.02 -3.80 -4.20
N ALA A 753 -0.75 -5.08 -3.95
CA ALA A 753 -0.25 -5.55 -2.66
C ALA A 753 1.09 -4.90 -2.28
N LYS A 754 2.04 -4.81 -3.23
CA LYS A 754 3.32 -4.10 -3.01
C LYS A 754 3.14 -2.61 -2.76
N PHE A 755 2.17 -1.96 -3.40
CA PHE A 755 1.88 -0.54 -3.16
C PHE A 755 1.24 -0.32 -1.78
N VAL A 756 0.37 -1.23 -1.34
CA VAL A 756 -0.22 -1.21 0.02
C VAL A 756 0.85 -1.45 1.09
N ASP A 757 1.73 -2.44 0.90
CA ASP A 757 2.88 -2.73 1.77
C ASP A 757 3.86 -1.53 1.87
N LEU A 758 4.17 -0.89 0.74
CA LEU A 758 4.99 0.32 0.74
C LEU A 758 4.33 1.45 1.55
N LEU A 759 3.02 1.65 1.40
CA LEU A 759 2.29 2.69 2.12
C LEU A 759 2.12 2.37 3.62
N SER A 760 2.00 1.10 4.01
CA SER A 760 2.00 0.71 5.44
C SER A 760 3.38 0.88 6.07
N ARG A 761 4.47 0.54 5.35
CA ARG A 761 5.85 0.84 5.78
C ARG A 761 6.10 2.34 5.98
N ILE A 762 5.67 3.17 5.03
CA ILE A 762 5.77 4.64 5.13
C ILE A 762 4.96 5.15 6.34
N ARG A 763 3.74 4.65 6.53
CA ARG A 763 2.87 5.06 7.65
C ARG A 763 3.48 4.68 9.00
N ALA A 764 3.84 3.41 9.20
CA ALA A 764 4.43 2.94 10.45
C ALA A 764 5.70 3.71 10.86
N TYR A 765 6.54 4.10 9.89
CA TYR A 765 7.71 4.94 10.16
C TYR A 765 7.34 6.39 10.54
N SER A 766 6.34 6.98 9.86
CA SER A 766 5.80 8.29 10.23
C SER A 766 5.18 8.29 11.63
N ASP A 767 4.45 7.23 11.98
CA ASP A 767 3.80 7.08 13.28
C ASP A 767 4.86 6.91 14.39
N GLN A 768 5.90 6.11 14.15
CA GLN A 768 7.04 5.96 15.07
C GLN A 768 7.75 7.29 15.36
N LEU A 769 8.05 8.10 14.32
CA LEU A 769 8.64 9.42 14.50
C LEU A 769 7.71 10.38 15.26
N THR A 770 6.41 10.33 14.94
CA THR A 770 5.39 11.15 15.61
C THR A 770 5.28 10.80 17.10
N GLU A 771 5.25 9.52 17.45
CA GLU A 771 5.26 9.08 18.85
C GLU A 771 6.50 9.54 19.62
N GLN A 772 7.69 9.43 19.02
CA GLN A 772 8.93 9.89 19.64
C GLN A 772 8.89 11.40 19.94
N HIS A 773 8.35 12.19 19.01
CA HIS A 773 8.22 13.64 19.19
C HIS A 773 7.16 13.99 20.26
N VAL A 774 6.00 13.34 20.23
CA VAL A 774 4.90 13.56 21.21
C VAL A 774 5.31 13.20 22.64
N ARG A 775 6.15 12.17 22.85
CA ARG A 775 6.67 11.81 24.20
C ARG A 775 7.53 12.90 24.85
N THR A 776 7.95 13.91 24.08
CA THR A 776 8.79 15.02 24.54
C THR A 776 8.16 16.39 24.24
N TYR A 777 6.85 16.42 23.94
CA TYR A 777 6.09 17.64 23.65
C TYR A 777 6.02 18.59 24.85
N ASP A 778 6.19 19.87 24.57
CA ASP A 778 6.00 20.98 25.50
C ASP A 778 4.88 21.91 24.97
N GLN A 779 4.00 22.38 25.85
CA GLN A 779 2.89 23.27 25.47
C GLN A 779 3.35 24.70 25.21
N GLU A 780 4.47 25.14 25.78
CA GLU A 780 5.05 26.48 25.57
C GLU A 780 5.99 26.51 24.34
N ILE A 781 6.73 25.43 24.09
CA ILE A 781 7.78 25.38 23.06
C ILE A 781 7.40 24.47 21.88
N LEU A 782 6.94 25.08 20.78
CA LEU A 782 6.67 24.37 19.52
C LEU A 782 7.96 24.15 18.71
N ARG A 783 8.50 22.92 18.74
CA ARG A 783 9.79 22.58 18.14
C ARG A 783 9.73 22.31 16.64
N ASP A 784 8.61 21.82 16.12
CA ASP A 784 8.44 21.46 14.71
C ASP A 784 6.96 21.57 14.23
N VAL A 785 6.67 21.09 13.02
CA VAL A 785 5.31 20.98 12.46
C VAL A 785 4.47 19.91 13.19
N THR A 786 5.08 18.89 13.79
CA THR A 786 4.38 17.83 14.53
C THR A 786 3.83 18.35 15.86
N ASP A 787 4.62 19.07 16.65
CA ASP A 787 4.20 19.80 17.85
C ASP A 787 3.09 20.79 17.52
N PHE A 788 3.20 21.52 16.39
CA PHE A 788 2.17 22.47 15.96
C PHE A 788 0.82 21.78 15.71
N PHE A 789 0.81 20.68 14.94
CA PHE A 789 -0.41 19.89 14.73
C PHE A 789 -0.89 19.21 16.02
N TYR A 790 0.02 18.75 16.88
CA TYR A 790 -0.33 18.13 18.16
C TYR A 790 -1.03 19.14 19.09
N LYS A 791 -0.49 20.37 19.21
CA LYS A 791 -1.07 21.46 20.02
C LYS A 791 -2.47 21.85 19.55
N ILE A 792 -2.66 22.06 18.24
CA ILE A 792 -3.98 22.44 17.65
C ILE A 792 -5.01 21.32 17.80
N SER A 793 -4.58 20.10 18.09
CA SER A 793 -5.45 18.94 18.26
C SER A 793 -5.56 18.46 19.72
N THR A 794 -4.79 18.99 20.66
CA THR A 794 -5.03 18.88 22.12
C THR A 794 -5.79 20.09 22.67
N THR A 795 -5.49 21.29 22.18
CA THR A 795 -6.17 22.53 22.57
C THR A 795 -7.42 22.71 21.72
N GLN A 796 -8.58 22.99 22.32
CA GLN A 796 -9.83 23.26 21.57
C GLN A 796 -9.85 24.67 20.92
N GLU A 797 -8.80 25.45 21.11
CA GLU A 797 -8.67 26.86 20.78
C GLU A 797 -8.18 27.10 19.34
N GLU A 798 -9.04 26.82 18.35
CA GLU A 798 -9.07 27.54 17.06
C GLU A 798 -10.41 27.26 16.35
N HIS A 799 -11.50 27.76 16.97
CA HIS A 799 -12.71 28.13 16.24
C HIS A 799 -12.46 29.51 15.63
N ASP A 800 -12.01 29.56 14.37
CA ASP A 800 -11.96 30.80 13.60
C ASP A 800 -13.41 31.27 13.31
N ASP A 801 -13.72 32.53 13.60
CA ASP A 801 -15.04 33.18 13.48
C ASP A 801 -15.42 33.51 12.01
N ASP A 802 -15.26 32.53 11.12
CA ASP A 802 -15.68 32.57 9.71
C ASP A 802 -17.12 32.00 9.61
N GLY A 803 -18.13 32.83 9.89
CA GLY A 803 -19.53 32.42 10.00
C GLY A 803 -20.20 31.97 8.68
N ASP A 804 -20.39 30.65 8.55
CA ASP A 804 -21.45 29.98 7.78
C ASP A 804 -22.00 28.88 8.72
N ASP A 805 -23.29 28.97 9.09
CA ASP A 805 -23.97 27.97 9.92
C ASP A 805 -24.30 26.67 9.15
N ASP A 806 -24.77 25.64 9.86
CA ASP A 806 -25.27 24.33 9.37
C ASP A 806 -24.24 23.40 8.69
N ASP A 807 -23.53 22.56 9.48
CA ASP A 807 -23.54 21.08 9.32
C ASP A 807 -22.70 20.30 10.38
N ASP A 808 -23.29 19.23 10.91
CA ASP A 808 -22.72 18.07 11.64
C ASP A 808 -21.60 18.22 12.70
N ASP A 809 -22.00 18.01 13.96
CA ASP A 809 -21.13 17.78 15.14
C ASP A 809 -20.30 16.47 15.06
N HIS A 810 -20.62 15.59 14.10
CA HIS A 810 -19.90 14.34 13.82
C HIS A 810 -18.50 14.52 13.21
N SER A 811 -18.06 15.76 12.97
CA SER A 811 -16.81 16.11 12.27
C SER A 811 -15.55 16.10 13.14
N LYS A 812 -15.68 16.24 14.48
CA LYS A 812 -14.55 16.54 15.39
C LYS A 812 -13.62 15.36 15.68
N GLU A 813 -14.16 14.15 15.76
CA GLU A 813 -13.46 12.97 16.31
C GLU A 813 -12.44 12.35 15.34
N CYS A 814 -12.56 12.61 14.03
CA CYS A 814 -11.68 12.05 12.99
C CYS A 814 -10.38 12.86 12.76
N ASP A 815 -10.33 14.13 13.20
CA ASP A 815 -9.20 15.01 12.86
C ASP A 815 -7.89 14.63 13.59
N ARG A 816 -7.93 14.02 14.80
CA ARG A 816 -6.72 13.74 15.61
C ARG A 816 -5.64 12.97 14.87
N ASP A 817 -5.97 11.79 14.31
CA ASP A 817 -5.01 10.92 13.66
C ASP A 817 -4.74 11.33 12.20
N MET A 818 -5.72 11.99 11.57
CA MET A 818 -5.51 12.59 10.27
C MET A 818 -4.50 13.75 10.33
N LEU A 819 -4.48 14.52 11.42
CA LEU A 819 -3.50 15.57 11.69
C LEU A 819 -2.10 14.99 11.99
N LYS A 820 -1.96 13.90 12.75
CA LYS A 820 -0.69 13.16 12.90
C LYS A 820 -0.13 12.74 11.53
N GLY A 821 -0.99 12.19 10.68
CA GLY A 821 -0.65 11.76 9.32
C GLY A 821 -0.22 12.89 8.37
N LEU A 822 -0.41 14.16 8.72
CA LEU A 822 0.07 15.29 7.91
C LEU A 822 1.59 15.45 7.96
N SER A 823 2.26 15.19 9.09
CA SER A 823 3.71 15.35 9.19
C SER A 823 4.45 14.43 8.21
N GLY A 824 4.09 13.15 8.13
CA GLY A 824 4.65 12.22 7.15
C GLY A 824 4.30 12.57 5.71
N SER A 825 3.10 13.11 5.47
CA SER A 825 2.66 13.58 4.15
C SER A 825 3.49 14.78 3.67
N LEU A 826 3.79 15.73 4.57
CA LEU A 826 4.61 16.91 4.27
C LEU A 826 6.08 16.53 4.09
N PHE A 827 6.61 15.68 4.96
CA PHE A 827 7.98 15.17 4.87
C PHE A 827 8.23 14.50 3.52
N GLY A 828 7.42 13.49 3.15
CA GLY A 828 7.55 12.74 1.91
C GLY A 828 7.37 13.58 0.63
N ALA A 829 6.49 14.59 0.67
CA ALA A 829 6.30 15.52 -0.45
C ALA A 829 7.44 16.54 -0.58
N GLY A 830 7.99 17.01 0.55
CA GLY A 830 9.05 18.01 0.59
C GLY A 830 10.36 17.51 -0.01
N PHE A 831 11.00 16.51 0.62
CA PHE A 831 12.39 16.21 0.28
C PHE A 831 12.55 15.68 -1.16
N GLY A 832 11.60 14.85 -1.62
CA GLY A 832 11.67 14.23 -2.94
C GLY A 832 11.52 15.23 -4.10
N THR A 833 10.72 16.29 -3.93
CA THR A 833 10.47 17.28 -5.00
C THR A 833 11.56 18.36 -5.06
N ILE A 834 12.09 18.77 -3.91
CA ILE A 834 13.21 19.71 -3.80
C ILE A 834 14.49 19.07 -4.36
N ALA A 835 14.85 17.86 -3.91
CA ALA A 835 16.02 17.14 -4.42
C ALA A 835 15.92 16.83 -5.93
N LEU A 836 14.71 16.58 -6.46
CA LEU A 836 14.48 16.43 -7.90
C LEU A 836 14.68 17.73 -8.68
N THR A 837 14.21 18.87 -8.15
CA THR A 837 14.42 20.17 -8.81
C THR A 837 15.90 20.54 -8.84
N LEU A 838 16.64 20.26 -7.76
CA LEU A 838 18.09 20.48 -7.69
C LEU A 838 18.88 19.57 -8.65
N GLN A 839 18.47 18.32 -8.87
CA GLN A 839 19.06 17.48 -9.93
C GLN A 839 18.89 18.11 -11.32
N TRP A 840 17.69 18.62 -11.65
CA TRP A 840 17.47 19.34 -12.91
C TRP A 840 18.30 20.62 -13.00
N ALA A 841 18.39 21.39 -11.92
CA ALA A 841 19.20 22.61 -11.88
C ALA A 841 20.69 22.33 -12.14
N ILE A 842 21.25 21.32 -11.46
CA ILE A 842 22.65 20.87 -11.66
C ILE A 842 22.87 20.40 -13.10
N MET A 843 21.96 19.58 -13.64
CA MET A 843 22.07 19.06 -15.02
C MET A 843 21.99 20.20 -16.06
N LEU A 844 21.14 21.21 -15.85
CA LEU A 844 21.01 22.37 -16.73
C LEU A 844 22.23 23.29 -16.62
N MET A 845 22.75 23.55 -15.41
CA MET A 845 23.97 24.36 -15.22
C MET A 845 25.21 23.69 -15.82
N ALA A 846 25.32 22.36 -15.74
CA ALA A 846 26.38 21.60 -16.40
C ALA A 846 26.26 21.61 -17.94
N LYS A 847 25.03 21.66 -18.47
CA LYS A 847 24.76 21.71 -19.93
C LYS A 847 24.94 23.11 -20.53
N TYR A 848 24.69 24.15 -19.74
CA TYR A 848 24.71 25.55 -20.17
C TYR A 848 25.67 26.38 -19.30
N PRO A 849 27.00 26.15 -19.40
CA PRO A 849 27.99 26.82 -18.56
C PRO A 849 27.94 28.35 -18.68
N GLN A 850 27.58 28.90 -19.84
CA GLN A 850 27.44 30.35 -20.04
C GLN A 850 26.36 31.00 -19.15
N TRP A 851 25.36 30.23 -18.69
CA TRP A 851 24.40 30.71 -17.70
C TRP A 851 24.90 30.50 -16.27
N GLN A 852 25.60 29.39 -16.02
CA GLN A 852 26.26 29.12 -14.75
C GLN A 852 27.28 30.20 -14.38
N ASP A 853 28.09 30.63 -15.34
CA ASP A 853 29.15 31.62 -15.16
C ASP A 853 28.58 33.02 -14.92
N ARG A 854 27.50 33.40 -15.63
CA ARG A 854 26.80 34.68 -15.38
C ARG A 854 26.08 34.71 -14.02
N VAL A 855 25.46 33.60 -13.61
CA VAL A 855 24.88 33.47 -12.26
C VAL A 855 25.97 33.54 -11.18
N ARG A 856 27.14 32.92 -11.42
CA ARG A 856 28.27 33.04 -10.50
C ARG A 856 28.80 34.47 -10.41
N GLN A 857 28.91 35.17 -11.53
CA GLN A 857 29.31 36.59 -11.57
C GLN A 857 28.35 37.44 -10.72
N GLU A 858 27.03 37.32 -10.91
CA GLU A 858 26.05 38.03 -10.07
C GLU A 858 26.21 37.69 -8.58
N LEU A 859 26.39 36.41 -8.25
CA LEU A 859 26.59 35.95 -6.87
C LEU A 859 27.89 36.49 -6.24
N ASP A 860 28.92 36.81 -7.03
CA ASP A 860 30.18 37.39 -6.54
C ASP A 860 30.13 38.93 -6.47
N GLU A 861 29.48 39.59 -7.43
CA GLU A 861 29.27 41.04 -7.43
C GLU A 861 28.33 41.50 -6.29
N GLN A 862 27.25 40.77 -6.02
CA GLN A 862 26.19 41.20 -5.09
C GLN A 862 26.37 40.69 -3.64
N ILE A 863 27.17 39.63 -3.44
CA ILE A 863 27.39 38.98 -2.13
C ILE A 863 28.88 39.03 -1.71
N GLY A 864 29.80 39.36 -2.63
CA GLY A 864 31.24 39.43 -2.37
C GLY A 864 31.97 38.08 -2.50
N ASP A 865 33.28 38.11 -2.71
CA ASP A 865 34.11 36.89 -2.82
C ASP A 865 34.45 36.31 -1.43
N PRO A 866 34.29 34.99 -1.20
CA PRO A 866 34.58 34.33 0.07
C PRO A 866 35.98 34.57 0.68
N HIS A 867 36.99 34.99 -0.08
CA HIS A 867 38.31 35.30 0.50
C HIS A 867 38.43 36.72 1.09
N GLN A 868 37.51 37.64 0.81
CA GLN A 868 37.59 39.02 1.32
C GLN A 868 36.94 39.23 2.69
N GLN A 869 36.06 38.32 3.13
CA GLN A 869 35.40 38.41 4.43
C GLN A 869 36.17 37.63 5.51
N GLN A 870 37.15 38.28 6.14
CA GLN A 870 37.84 37.69 7.29
C GLN A 870 36.90 37.56 8.51
N GLN A 871 36.93 36.39 9.17
CA GLN A 871 36.37 36.08 10.49
C GLN A 871 34.86 35.89 10.67
N GLN A 872 33.98 36.14 9.70
CA GLN A 872 32.60 35.63 9.76
C GLN A 872 32.14 34.99 8.44
N GLN A 873 31.82 33.70 8.52
CA GLN A 873 31.46 32.86 7.39
C GLN A 873 29.99 33.12 7.02
N GLN A 874 29.72 34.22 6.30
CA GLN A 874 28.36 34.64 6.00
C GLN A 874 27.71 33.70 4.96
N HIS A 875 26.95 32.72 5.45
CA HIS A 875 26.15 31.84 4.63
C HIS A 875 25.04 32.65 3.93
N LEU A 876 24.68 32.24 2.70
CA LEU A 876 23.58 32.85 1.95
C LEU A 876 22.27 32.77 2.75
N VAL A 877 21.55 33.88 2.82
CA VAL A 877 20.25 33.98 3.51
C VAL A 877 19.12 34.27 2.52
N TRP A 878 17.88 33.98 2.91
CA TRP A 878 16.72 34.10 2.03
C TRP A 878 16.51 35.52 1.49
N SER A 879 16.91 36.54 2.24
CA SER A 879 16.84 37.96 1.82
C SER A 879 17.75 38.29 0.64
N ASP A 880 18.84 37.57 0.41
CA ASP A 880 19.79 37.87 -0.67
C ASP A 880 19.18 37.70 -2.07
N ARG A 881 18.14 36.86 -2.20
CA ARG A 881 17.38 36.69 -3.46
C ARG A 881 16.90 38.02 -4.06
N ASN A 882 16.68 39.04 -3.22
CA ASN A 882 16.21 40.35 -3.64
C ASN A 882 17.28 41.15 -4.41
N LYS A 883 18.55 40.78 -4.30
CA LYS A 883 19.70 41.36 -5.01
C LYS A 883 20.10 40.57 -6.26
N LEU A 884 19.47 39.41 -6.51
CA LEU A 884 19.95 38.37 -7.42
C LEU A 884 18.93 38.06 -8.54
N PRO A 885 18.55 39.04 -9.38
CA PRO A 885 17.51 38.87 -10.40
C PRO A 885 17.83 37.78 -11.43
N LEU A 886 19.08 37.64 -11.89
CA LEU A 886 19.48 36.59 -12.83
C LEU A 886 19.46 35.20 -12.17
N THR A 887 19.89 35.07 -10.91
CA THR A 887 19.76 33.81 -10.15
C THR A 887 18.29 33.40 -10.04
N MET A 888 17.41 34.35 -9.71
CA MET A 888 15.97 34.10 -9.62
C MET A 888 15.32 33.80 -10.98
N ALA A 889 15.71 34.52 -12.05
CA ALA A 889 15.30 34.24 -13.42
C ALA A 889 15.77 32.85 -13.90
N THR A 890 16.96 32.43 -13.49
CA THR A 890 17.50 31.10 -13.77
C THR A 890 16.70 30.02 -13.06
N LEU A 891 16.30 30.23 -11.80
CA LEU A 891 15.37 29.33 -11.10
C LEU A 891 14.00 29.29 -11.79
N CYS A 892 13.46 30.41 -12.26
CA CYS A 892 12.22 30.46 -13.06
C CYS A 892 12.31 29.61 -14.34
N GLU A 893 13.42 29.72 -15.10
CA GLU A 893 13.64 28.89 -16.28
C GLU A 893 13.90 27.42 -15.94
N VAL A 894 14.56 27.10 -14.81
CA VAL A 894 14.66 25.71 -14.31
C VAL A 894 13.27 25.13 -14.05
N TYR A 895 12.39 25.85 -13.34
CA TYR A 895 11.01 25.40 -13.09
C TYR A 895 10.22 25.19 -14.39
N ARG A 896 10.29 26.15 -15.33
CA ARG A 896 9.61 26.08 -16.64
C ARG A 896 10.13 24.91 -17.46
N TYR A 897 11.44 24.86 -17.70
CA TYR A 897 12.09 23.90 -18.58
C TYR A 897 11.89 22.46 -18.10
N SER A 898 12.25 22.20 -16.83
CA SER A 898 12.16 20.86 -16.23
C SER A 898 10.72 20.41 -16.04
N SER A 899 9.80 21.32 -15.68
CA SER A 899 8.39 21.02 -15.43
C SER A 899 8.22 19.79 -14.51
N ILE A 900 8.92 19.75 -13.37
CA ILE A 900 9.07 18.52 -12.58
C ILE A 900 7.75 17.84 -12.20
N SER A 901 6.67 18.60 -11.98
CA SER A 901 5.30 18.09 -12.01
C SER A 901 4.67 18.50 -13.34
N PRO A 902 4.68 17.61 -14.37
CA PRO A 902 4.26 17.98 -15.72
C PRO A 902 2.73 18.00 -15.87
N LEU A 903 2.04 17.37 -14.94
CA LEU A 903 0.61 17.15 -14.91
C LEU A 903 0.17 17.33 -13.46
N ALA A 904 -0.86 18.13 -13.20
CA ALA A 904 -1.40 18.25 -11.84
C ALA A 904 -1.94 16.90 -11.33
N ILE A 905 -1.83 16.64 -10.03
CA ILE A 905 -2.52 15.52 -9.36
C ILE A 905 -4.00 15.60 -9.74
N LEU A 906 -4.59 14.48 -10.18
CA LEU A 906 -5.86 14.47 -10.90
C LEU A 906 -7.00 15.17 -10.14
N HIS A 907 -7.72 16.07 -10.81
CA HIS A 907 -8.81 16.87 -10.25
C HIS A 907 -10.19 16.28 -10.59
N LYS A 908 -11.25 16.85 -10.00
CA LYS A 908 -12.65 16.50 -10.25
C LYS A 908 -13.53 17.74 -10.18
N ALA A 909 -14.49 17.88 -11.09
CA ALA A 909 -15.54 18.88 -11.01
C ALA A 909 -16.46 18.62 -9.78
N ILE A 910 -16.60 19.58 -8.86
CA ILE A 910 -17.45 19.43 -7.65
C ILE A 910 -18.91 19.84 -7.88
N ARG A 911 -19.16 20.62 -8.95
CA ARG A 911 -20.47 21.09 -9.44
C ARG A 911 -20.45 21.12 -10.97
N ASP A 912 -21.62 21.20 -11.59
CA ASP A 912 -21.73 21.45 -13.03
C ASP A 912 -21.19 22.85 -13.32
N CYS A 913 -20.30 22.97 -14.30
CA CYS A 913 -19.61 24.23 -14.60
C CYS A 913 -19.26 24.34 -16.09
N GLN A 914 -18.98 25.55 -16.58
CA GLN A 914 -18.46 25.75 -17.93
C GLN A 914 -16.94 25.91 -17.93
N LEU A 915 -16.28 25.35 -18.94
CA LEU A 915 -14.85 25.53 -19.18
C LEU A 915 -14.58 25.73 -20.67
N CYS A 916 -14.09 26.91 -21.03
CA CYS A 916 -13.75 27.30 -22.41
C CYS A 916 -14.89 27.06 -23.44
N GLY A 917 -16.15 27.18 -23.01
CA GLY A 917 -17.34 26.97 -23.85
C GLY A 917 -17.94 25.56 -23.77
N TYR A 918 -17.30 24.60 -23.09
CA TYR A 918 -17.84 23.26 -22.86
C TYR A 918 -18.53 23.14 -21.50
N GLU A 919 -19.58 22.31 -21.42
CA GLU A 919 -20.20 21.93 -20.15
C GLU A 919 -19.44 20.77 -19.52
N ILE A 920 -18.98 20.95 -18.28
CA ILE A 920 -18.27 19.93 -17.49
C ILE A 920 -19.15 19.53 -16.31
N ALA A 921 -19.71 18.32 -16.37
CA ALA A 921 -20.63 17.81 -15.36
C ALA A 921 -19.91 17.46 -14.04
N LYS A 922 -20.62 17.62 -12.91
CA LYS A 922 -20.21 17.20 -11.57
C LYS A 922 -19.72 15.75 -11.57
N GLY A 923 -18.60 15.52 -10.88
CA GLY A 923 -17.95 14.21 -10.82
C GLY A 923 -16.99 13.90 -11.97
N THR A 924 -16.97 14.70 -13.04
CA THR A 924 -16.03 14.52 -14.15
C THR A 924 -14.57 14.69 -13.69
N PRO A 925 -13.69 13.70 -13.91
CA PRO A 925 -12.25 13.86 -13.69
C PRO A 925 -11.63 14.85 -14.67
N VAL A 926 -10.70 15.68 -14.20
CA VAL A 926 -10.01 16.72 -14.98
C VAL A 926 -8.51 16.67 -14.73
N LEU A 927 -7.70 16.69 -15.80
CA LEU A 927 -6.24 16.67 -15.75
C LEU A 927 -5.67 17.97 -16.34
N PHE A 928 -4.95 18.75 -15.53
CA PHE A 928 -4.30 19.99 -15.98
C PHE A 928 -2.87 19.70 -16.42
N ASN A 929 -2.57 19.95 -17.70
CA ASN A 929 -1.28 19.67 -18.33
C ASN A 929 -0.31 20.86 -18.13
N LEU A 930 0.28 20.97 -16.94
CA LEU A 930 1.20 22.06 -16.58
C LEU A 930 2.41 22.16 -17.53
N TYR A 931 2.87 21.03 -18.08
CA TYR A 931 3.93 20.95 -19.10
C TYR A 931 3.58 21.72 -20.38
N SER A 932 2.30 21.75 -20.78
CA SER A 932 1.84 22.55 -21.93
C SER A 932 1.86 24.05 -21.65
N ALA A 933 1.44 24.48 -20.45
CA ALA A 933 1.48 25.89 -20.04
C ALA A 933 2.91 26.44 -19.98
N HIS A 934 3.85 25.65 -19.45
CA HIS A 934 5.29 26.00 -19.46
C HIS A 934 5.94 26.00 -20.85
N ARG A 935 5.22 25.59 -21.90
CA ARG A 935 5.64 25.61 -23.31
C ARG A 935 4.63 26.31 -24.22
N ASP A 936 3.77 27.14 -23.63
CA ASP A 936 2.77 27.90 -24.38
C ASP A 936 3.45 29.02 -25.19
N ARG A 937 3.45 28.85 -26.52
CA ARG A 937 4.08 29.78 -27.48
C ARG A 937 3.38 31.14 -27.56
N THR A 938 2.21 31.31 -26.93
CA THR A 938 1.57 32.62 -26.77
C THR A 938 2.12 33.43 -25.60
N VAL A 939 2.95 32.81 -24.74
CA VAL A 939 3.49 33.39 -23.50
C VAL A 939 5.02 33.38 -23.48
N PHE A 940 5.62 32.29 -23.95
CA PHE A 940 7.06 32.07 -23.95
C PHE A 940 7.57 31.88 -25.38
N ASP A 941 8.59 32.64 -25.77
CA ASP A 941 9.37 32.38 -26.98
C ASP A 941 10.24 31.11 -26.80
N ARG A 942 10.80 30.59 -27.90
CA ARG A 942 11.86 29.55 -27.93
C ARG A 942 11.74 28.48 -26.82
N VAL A 943 10.56 27.88 -26.73
CA VAL A 943 10.11 27.14 -25.52
C VAL A 943 10.93 25.89 -25.18
N ASP A 944 11.67 25.35 -26.15
CA ASP A 944 12.50 24.15 -25.99
C ASP A 944 14.00 24.49 -25.77
N GLU A 945 14.36 25.77 -25.78
CA GLU A 945 15.65 26.28 -25.30
C GLU A 945 15.60 26.58 -23.79
N PHE A 946 16.78 26.60 -23.15
CA PHE A 946 16.97 27.05 -21.78
C PHE A 946 17.57 28.46 -21.79
N ASP A 947 16.76 29.46 -21.48
CA ASP A 947 17.12 30.88 -21.50
C ASP A 947 16.53 31.63 -20.28
N PRO A 948 17.29 31.72 -19.17
CA PRO A 948 16.99 32.60 -18.04
C PRO A 948 16.71 34.07 -18.42
N GLY A 949 17.31 34.59 -19.49
CA GLY A 949 17.09 35.96 -19.95
C GLY A 949 15.63 36.25 -20.34
N ARG A 950 14.84 35.21 -20.62
CA ARG A 950 13.40 35.28 -20.86
C ARG A 950 12.62 35.95 -19.72
N PHE A 951 13.08 35.76 -18.48
CA PHE A 951 12.50 36.33 -17.26
C PHE A 951 13.18 37.63 -16.80
N LEU A 952 13.99 38.27 -17.65
CA LEU A 952 14.59 39.57 -17.34
C LEU A 952 13.99 40.68 -18.22
N HIS A 953 13.89 41.88 -17.66
CA HIS A 953 13.68 43.12 -18.39
C HIS A 953 15.02 43.62 -18.98
N GLN A 954 14.97 44.63 -19.85
CA GLN A 954 16.16 45.16 -20.54
C GLN A 954 17.18 45.83 -19.60
N ASP A 955 16.75 46.22 -18.40
CA ASP A 955 17.58 46.75 -17.32
C ASP A 955 18.22 45.67 -16.43
N GLY A 956 17.93 44.39 -16.69
CA GLY A 956 18.39 43.26 -15.88
C GLY A 956 17.53 42.95 -14.65
N SER A 957 16.43 43.66 -14.41
CA SER A 957 15.48 43.36 -13.34
C SER A 957 14.61 42.13 -13.67
N LEU A 958 14.05 41.48 -12.64
CA LEU A 958 13.22 40.27 -12.80
C LEU A 958 11.82 40.63 -13.32
N ASP A 959 11.43 40.04 -14.45
CA ASP A 959 10.10 40.15 -15.04
C ASP A 959 9.08 39.34 -14.22
N HIS A 960 8.56 39.97 -13.18
CA HIS A 960 7.51 39.41 -12.33
C HIS A 960 6.24 39.04 -13.11
N SER A 961 5.93 39.74 -14.20
CA SER A 961 4.74 39.46 -15.01
C SER A 961 4.83 38.09 -15.69
N LYS A 962 6.03 37.65 -16.08
CA LYS A 962 6.29 36.28 -16.57
C LYS A 962 6.55 35.30 -15.44
N ALA A 963 7.23 35.71 -14.37
CA ALA A 963 7.53 34.82 -13.24
C ALA A 963 6.26 34.33 -12.52
N ASP A 964 5.19 35.13 -12.49
CA ASP A 964 3.88 34.74 -11.96
C ASP A 964 3.02 33.94 -12.96
N LEU A 965 3.53 33.66 -14.18
CA LEU A 965 2.89 32.78 -15.16
C LEU A 965 3.40 31.34 -15.08
N ILE A 966 4.60 31.06 -14.57
CA ILE A 966 5.02 29.67 -14.31
C ILE A 966 4.22 29.07 -13.14
N MET A 967 3.84 27.81 -13.26
CA MET A 967 2.96 27.10 -12.31
C MET A 967 3.59 25.81 -11.71
N PRO A 968 4.88 25.80 -11.28
CA PRO A 968 5.52 24.59 -10.73
C PRO A 968 4.83 24.06 -9.46
N TYR A 969 4.08 24.91 -8.75
CA TYR A 969 3.33 24.56 -7.53
C TYR A 969 1.80 24.46 -7.74
N SER A 970 1.35 24.45 -9.01
CA SER A 970 -0.06 24.59 -9.41
C SER A 970 -0.72 25.89 -8.89
N LEU A 971 -2.04 26.02 -9.04
CA LEU A 971 -2.84 27.18 -8.65
C LEU A 971 -4.09 26.80 -7.85
N GLY A 972 -4.78 27.81 -7.32
CA GLY A 972 -6.10 27.68 -6.70
C GLY A 972 -6.12 27.02 -5.33
N ARG A 973 -7.30 26.53 -4.94
CA ARG A 973 -7.53 25.85 -3.64
C ARG A 973 -6.65 24.60 -3.43
N ARG A 974 -6.06 24.03 -4.50
CA ARG A 974 -5.16 22.85 -4.47
C ARG A 974 -3.69 23.19 -4.77
N ARG A 975 -3.29 24.47 -4.77
CA ARG A 975 -1.88 24.93 -4.82
C ARG A 975 -1.06 24.24 -3.71
N CYS A 976 0.23 24.05 -3.93
CA CYS A 976 1.12 23.32 -3.02
C CYS A 976 1.06 23.84 -1.56
N GLY A 977 1.31 22.95 -0.59
CA GLY A 977 1.42 23.29 0.84
C GLY A 977 2.79 23.90 1.19
N GLY A 978 3.86 23.21 0.82
CA GLY A 978 5.24 23.57 1.15
C GLY A 978 5.92 24.54 0.18
N GLU A 979 5.18 25.33 -0.62
CA GLU A 979 5.79 26.21 -1.64
C GLU A 979 6.80 27.21 -1.04
N LEU A 980 6.52 27.77 0.14
CA LEU A 980 7.42 28.72 0.80
C LEU A 980 8.77 28.06 1.17
N VAL A 981 8.72 26.86 1.78
CA VAL A 981 9.91 26.08 2.15
C VAL A 981 10.65 25.58 0.91
N ALA A 982 9.93 25.10 -0.11
CA ALA A 982 10.54 24.61 -1.35
C ALA A 982 11.26 25.71 -2.13
N ARG A 983 10.66 26.92 -2.27
CA ARG A 983 11.33 28.07 -2.90
C ARG A 983 12.58 28.49 -2.12
N PHE A 984 12.51 28.46 -0.78
CA PHE A 984 13.62 28.74 0.12
C PHE A 984 14.78 27.74 -0.07
N GLU A 985 14.54 26.45 0.10
CA GLU A 985 15.60 25.42 0.02
C GLU A 985 16.25 25.39 -1.36
N ILE A 986 15.44 25.45 -2.42
CA ILE A 986 15.95 25.41 -3.81
C ILE A 986 16.87 26.60 -4.07
N PHE A 987 16.53 27.80 -3.59
CA PHE A 987 17.41 28.98 -3.70
C PHE A 987 18.72 28.79 -2.92
N ILE A 988 18.64 28.41 -1.63
CA ILE A 988 19.83 28.29 -0.76
C ILE A 988 20.81 27.24 -1.30
N PHE A 989 20.33 26.06 -1.69
CA PHE A 989 21.18 25.03 -2.30
C PHE A 989 21.74 25.47 -3.65
N PHE A 990 20.92 26.03 -4.56
CA PHE A 990 21.35 26.41 -5.90
C PHE A 990 22.43 27.51 -5.86
N ALA A 991 22.17 28.61 -5.16
CA ALA A 991 23.10 29.71 -5.06
C ALA A 991 24.41 29.29 -4.34
N SER A 992 24.32 28.45 -3.31
CA SER A 992 25.51 27.90 -2.63
C SER A 992 26.35 27.00 -3.54
N LEU A 993 25.71 26.16 -4.36
CA LEU A 993 26.40 25.30 -5.32
C LEU A 993 27.12 26.13 -6.39
N ILE A 994 26.46 27.10 -7.01
CA ILE A 994 27.06 27.87 -8.11
C ILE A 994 28.15 28.84 -7.63
N LYS A 995 28.02 29.38 -6.41
CA LYS A 995 29.07 30.23 -5.82
C LYS A 995 30.34 29.45 -5.49
N ARG A 996 30.24 28.23 -4.95
CA ARG A 996 31.40 27.41 -4.51
C ARG A 996 32.00 26.52 -5.59
N CYS A 997 31.15 25.98 -6.47
CA CYS A 997 31.54 24.95 -7.44
C CYS A 997 31.43 25.42 -8.90
N ILE A 998 32.27 24.84 -9.74
CA ILE A 998 32.08 24.78 -11.19
C ILE A 998 31.56 23.37 -11.50
N ILE A 999 30.36 23.30 -12.08
CA ILE A 999 29.69 22.05 -12.47
C ILE A 999 29.90 21.84 -13.97
N GLN A 1000 30.42 20.68 -14.37
CA GLN A 1000 30.75 20.39 -15.78
C GLN A 1000 30.07 19.10 -16.27
N GLU A 1001 29.69 19.10 -17.55
CA GLU A 1001 29.31 17.90 -18.29
C GLU A 1001 30.51 16.94 -18.41
N ASP A 1002 30.29 15.64 -18.16
CA ASP A 1002 31.29 14.61 -18.44
C ASP A 1002 31.52 14.51 -19.96
N SER A 1003 32.76 14.76 -20.41
CA SER A 1003 33.13 14.75 -21.82
C SER A 1003 32.95 13.39 -22.50
N LEU A 1004 32.98 12.30 -21.71
CA LEU A 1004 32.72 10.93 -22.17
C LEU A 1004 31.22 10.58 -22.16
N ASN A 1005 30.45 11.17 -21.22
CA ASN A 1005 29.04 10.82 -20.96
C ASN A 1005 28.14 12.07 -21.03
N LYS A 1006 27.97 12.61 -22.24
CA LYS A 1006 27.15 13.81 -22.47
C LYS A 1006 25.72 13.65 -21.96
N LEU A 1007 25.23 14.68 -21.30
CA LEU A 1007 23.90 14.79 -20.71
C LEU A 1007 22.84 14.92 -21.81
N ASP A 1008 21.83 14.06 -21.78
CA ASP A 1008 20.61 14.18 -22.59
C ASP A 1008 19.44 14.62 -21.69
N LEU A 1009 19.00 15.86 -21.88
CA LEU A 1009 17.85 16.46 -21.17
C LEU A 1009 16.52 15.75 -21.50
N ASN A 1010 16.46 14.94 -22.56
CA ASN A 1010 15.30 14.11 -22.89
C ASN A 1010 15.32 12.74 -22.19
N ASN A 1011 16.41 12.36 -21.51
CA ASN A 1011 16.56 11.02 -20.92
C ASN A 1011 15.87 10.91 -19.55
N TYR A 1012 14.58 11.21 -19.49
CA TYR A 1012 13.76 11.20 -18.28
C TYR A 1012 12.65 10.13 -18.30
N THR A 1013 12.14 9.79 -17.12
CA THR A 1013 10.98 8.93 -16.89
C THR A 1013 9.81 9.76 -16.38
N CYS A 1014 8.62 9.61 -16.97
CA CYS A 1014 7.39 10.20 -16.46
C CYS A 1014 6.72 9.25 -15.44
N THR A 1015 6.52 9.76 -14.22
CA THR A 1015 5.76 9.14 -13.12
C THR A 1015 4.69 10.15 -12.69
N LEU A 1016 4.44 10.38 -11.40
CA LEU A 1016 3.87 11.63 -10.91
C LEU A 1016 4.77 12.86 -11.19
N ALA A 1017 6.06 12.64 -11.42
CA ALA A 1017 7.05 13.67 -11.74
C ALA A 1017 7.94 13.30 -12.95
N LEU A 1018 8.70 14.27 -13.46
CA LEU A 1018 9.74 14.04 -14.49
C LEU A 1018 11.10 13.79 -13.82
N HIS A 1019 11.43 12.52 -13.61
CA HIS A 1019 12.74 12.12 -13.06
C HIS A 1019 13.76 11.97 -14.20
N PRO A 1020 14.91 12.68 -14.18
CA PRO A 1020 16.01 12.32 -15.08
C PRO A 1020 16.48 10.90 -14.73
N LYS A 1021 16.96 10.14 -15.72
CA LYS A 1021 17.69 8.91 -15.42
C LYS A 1021 19.03 9.24 -14.73
N PRO A 1022 19.64 8.30 -14.00
CA PRO A 1022 20.96 8.49 -13.40
C PRO A 1022 21.96 9.08 -14.41
N PHE A 1023 22.53 10.22 -14.04
CA PHE A 1023 23.49 10.97 -14.85
C PHE A 1023 24.70 11.31 -13.98
N LYS A 1024 25.83 11.65 -14.59
CA LYS A 1024 27.02 12.08 -13.87
C LYS A 1024 27.46 13.47 -14.33
N VAL A 1025 27.95 14.26 -13.40
CA VAL A 1025 28.57 15.57 -13.64
C VAL A 1025 29.86 15.66 -12.84
N ILE A 1026 30.80 16.47 -13.31
CA ILE A 1026 32.05 16.74 -12.60
C ILE A 1026 31.87 18.00 -11.76
N PHE A 1027 32.19 17.92 -10.47
CA PHE A 1027 32.27 19.08 -9.59
C PHE A 1027 33.74 19.46 -9.37
N LEU A 1028 34.06 20.73 -9.62
CA LEU A 1028 35.33 21.36 -9.30
C LEU A 1028 35.09 22.45 -8.25
N SER A 1029 35.97 22.56 -7.25
CA SER A 1029 36.01 23.75 -6.39
C SER A 1029 36.60 24.93 -7.14
N ARG A 1030 36.10 26.13 -6.84
CA ARG A 1030 36.59 27.39 -7.40
C ARG A 1030 37.99 27.79 -6.90
N THR A 1031 38.34 27.45 -5.65
CA THR A 1031 39.52 28.00 -4.94
C THR A 1031 40.40 26.93 -4.27
N GLY A 1032 40.04 25.65 -4.40
CA GLY A 1032 40.62 24.53 -3.63
C GLY A 1032 39.83 24.20 -2.36
N GLU A 1033 39.08 25.17 -1.82
CA GLU A 1033 38.20 25.00 -0.66
C GLU A 1033 36.75 24.67 -1.08
N TRP A 1034 35.97 24.06 -0.18
CA TRP A 1034 34.67 23.44 -0.46
C TRP A 1034 33.69 23.74 0.68
#